data_AF-A0A8S0W749-F1
#
_entry.id   AF-A0A8S0W749-F1
#
_cell.length_a   1.000
_cell.length_b   1.000
_cell.length_c   1.000
_cell.angle_alpha   90.00
_cell.angle_beta   90.00
_cell.angle_gamma   90.00
#
_symmetry.space_group_name_H-M   'P 1'
#
loop_
_entity.id
_entity.type
_entity.pdbx_description
1 polymer ?
#
loop_
_entity_poly.entity_id
_entity_poly.type
_entity_poly.pdbx_seq_one_letter_code
_entity_poly.pdbx_strand_id
1 'polypeptide(L)'
;MSALPFSPPPIPALPQGWSEHIGPTGVPYYYNAFTRESTYTRPAPPIPVPQSDQIKKEKPLLKTPIPGTDWLKVTTTEGNIFYSHKVRKESVWVVPEELKPVLEALQAQERGGNEENTSSEGKKTKDKAKRKADESVPLDEIVVNKKAKVEDEAEEDDEESDSDEEEEDWQREAAAQLAAEAQEERKRAEMENGREAEQEAQRARAAADIVIPERVDLSIEEGKALFKTLLREKDINPLHPWDTSLPKFISDPRYVLLPSVTARREAFDEYCKERARELRQSSVKKEKEADPKEEFERLLKEEVKSTRASWTDFKRAWKKDRRFYGWGRDDREREKRFREFLKDLGEQKRLAAQRAEADFFSLLKENVVVTEGISWKEAKKGVYKDPRYDAVGSSSLREELFNTFVKGKASEVSQTPDSGKESAGTRHPTEGAEDRQERRNKAVKEREEKIRAERQRVDASIERSRMDVNKEEGERSFMTLLTDAIREPQMTWEKAQPQLKTDPRFTNSPLPLNRQVHLFHEHIDRLRGKQIHSLHALFETHAPSLATNFNSLPLEALLSSSPVTRLDYNIDRLEDEFDKWQRERTSAARVAFDQMLSENSFVEFWGRLGKIGTEKLDGGLKIEDDDIGEGEEEKVDMKVLAKNVDIGDMEKVLKYDRRYIMFDHVPEQRERWLRDYLSQLTAPKLSVHVSG
;
A
#
# COMPACT_ATOMS: atom_id res chain seq x y z
N MET A 1 -11.75 -54.26 -41.23
CA MET A 1 -10.94 -53.42 -40.32
C MET A 1 -10.92 -54.11 -38.97
N SER A 2 -9.78 -54.66 -38.58
CA SER A 2 -9.60 -55.42 -37.33
C SER A 2 -9.08 -54.49 -36.24
N ALA A 3 -9.69 -54.54 -35.05
CA ALA A 3 -9.33 -53.75 -33.88
C ALA A 3 -8.06 -54.30 -33.18
N LEU A 4 -7.17 -53.39 -32.75
CA LEU A 4 -5.91 -53.70 -32.06
C LEU A 4 -6.13 -53.94 -30.55
N PRO A 5 -5.29 -54.79 -29.91
CA PRO A 5 -5.40 -55.10 -28.48
C PRO A 5 -4.76 -54.02 -27.58
N PHE A 6 -5.41 -53.77 -26.43
CA PHE A 6 -5.01 -52.81 -25.41
C PHE A 6 -3.81 -53.33 -24.59
N SER A 7 -2.72 -52.59 -24.55
CA SER A 7 -1.55 -52.85 -23.68
C SER A 7 -1.64 -52.00 -22.42
N PRO A 8 -1.44 -52.55 -21.20
CA PRO A 8 -1.44 -51.78 -19.97
C PRO A 8 -0.21 -50.84 -19.89
N PRO A 9 -0.32 -49.69 -19.19
CA PRO A 9 0.73 -48.68 -19.12
C PRO A 9 1.95 -49.16 -18.30
N PRO A 10 3.16 -48.64 -18.59
CA PRO A 10 4.37 -48.98 -17.84
C PRO A 10 4.33 -48.42 -16.40
N ILE A 11 4.78 -49.23 -15.45
CA ILE A 11 4.89 -48.85 -14.04
C ILE A 11 5.98 -47.78 -13.89
N PRO A 12 5.74 -46.64 -13.20
CA PRO A 12 6.71 -45.56 -13.05
C PRO A 12 7.98 -46.00 -12.32
N ALA A 13 9.13 -45.35 -12.55
CA ALA A 13 10.38 -45.64 -11.84
C ALA A 13 10.31 -45.20 -10.36
N LEU A 14 11.02 -45.92 -9.47
CA LEU A 14 11.11 -45.54 -8.04
C LEU A 14 11.94 -44.25 -7.87
N PRO A 15 11.62 -43.38 -6.88
CA PRO A 15 12.41 -42.19 -6.61
C PRO A 15 13.84 -42.53 -6.15
N GLN A 16 14.78 -41.60 -6.36
CA GLN A 16 16.19 -41.79 -6.01
C GLN A 16 16.35 -42.11 -4.52
N GLY A 17 17.02 -43.23 -4.20
CA GLY A 17 17.23 -43.71 -2.83
C GLY A 17 16.27 -44.80 -2.39
N TRP A 18 15.16 -45.04 -3.10
CA TRP A 18 14.23 -46.13 -2.79
C TRP A 18 14.57 -47.41 -3.55
N SER A 19 14.50 -48.53 -2.85
CA SER A 19 14.72 -49.88 -3.38
C SER A 19 13.57 -50.81 -2.98
N GLU A 20 13.18 -51.73 -3.87
CA GLU A 20 12.11 -52.71 -3.61
C GLU A 20 12.72 -54.02 -3.08
N HIS A 21 12.15 -54.54 -2.00
CA HIS A 21 12.56 -55.77 -1.32
C HIS A 21 11.34 -56.63 -1.04
N ILE A 22 11.49 -57.96 -1.01
CA ILE A 22 10.38 -58.87 -0.72
C ILE A 22 10.50 -59.33 0.74
N GLY A 23 9.44 -59.10 1.52
CA GLY A 23 9.38 -59.55 2.91
C GLY A 23 9.23 -61.08 3.03
N PRO A 24 9.41 -61.66 4.22
CA PRO A 24 9.27 -63.10 4.46
C PRO A 24 7.89 -63.67 4.12
N THR A 25 6.88 -62.80 4.06
CA THR A 25 5.48 -63.11 3.73
C THR A 25 5.16 -62.98 2.23
N GLY A 26 6.16 -62.69 1.39
CA GLY A 26 5.98 -62.51 -0.06
C GLY A 26 5.41 -61.14 -0.47
N VAL A 27 5.19 -60.23 0.50
CA VAL A 27 4.71 -58.87 0.23
C VAL A 27 5.91 -57.95 -0.04
N PRO A 28 5.93 -57.21 -1.17
CA PRO A 28 6.99 -56.26 -1.45
C PRO A 28 6.91 -55.06 -0.50
N TYR A 29 8.07 -54.63 0.01
CA TYR A 29 8.25 -53.41 0.78
C TYR A 29 9.37 -52.56 0.16
N TYR A 30 9.28 -51.26 0.33
CA TYR A 30 10.21 -50.29 -0.24
C TYR A 30 11.07 -49.72 0.89
N TYR A 31 12.38 -49.70 0.68
CA TYR A 31 13.36 -49.22 1.64
C TYR A 31 14.13 -48.03 1.08
N ASN A 32 14.18 -46.93 1.84
CA ASN A 32 14.95 -45.75 1.49
C ASN A 32 16.35 -45.81 2.13
N ALA A 33 17.38 -45.89 1.28
CA ALA A 33 18.78 -45.96 1.73
C ALA A 33 19.27 -44.68 2.41
N PHE A 34 18.66 -43.52 2.13
CA PHE A 34 19.07 -42.23 2.70
C PHE A 34 18.40 -41.94 4.05
N THR A 35 17.10 -42.24 4.20
CA THR A 35 16.36 -41.98 5.45
C THR A 35 16.27 -43.20 6.37
N ARG A 36 16.67 -44.39 5.90
CA ARG A 36 16.51 -45.69 6.58
C ARG A 36 15.06 -46.07 6.91
N GLU A 37 14.10 -45.46 6.21
CA GLU A 37 12.68 -45.76 6.37
C GLU A 37 12.25 -46.94 5.47
N SER A 38 11.28 -47.72 5.93
CA SER A 38 10.65 -48.79 5.17
C SER A 38 9.14 -48.58 5.11
N THR A 39 8.53 -48.83 3.95
CA THR A 39 7.09 -48.71 3.74
C THR A 39 6.58 -49.84 2.86
N TYR A 40 5.35 -50.30 3.10
CA TYR A 40 4.69 -51.30 2.25
C TYR A 40 3.96 -50.66 1.06
N THR A 41 3.99 -49.33 0.95
CA THR A 41 3.32 -48.56 -0.12
C THR A 41 4.35 -47.93 -1.04
N ARG A 42 4.21 -48.12 -2.37
CA ARG A 42 5.21 -47.66 -3.35
C ARG A 42 5.34 -46.12 -3.34
N PRO A 43 6.51 -45.56 -3.00
CA PRO A 43 6.69 -44.11 -2.91
C PRO A 43 6.69 -43.47 -4.31
N ALA A 44 5.93 -42.38 -4.46
CA ALA A 44 5.82 -41.61 -5.69
C ALA A 44 6.81 -40.42 -5.70
N PRO A 45 7.27 -39.95 -6.87
CA PRO A 45 8.10 -38.75 -6.96
C PRO A 45 7.34 -37.51 -6.45
N PRO A 46 7.98 -36.61 -5.69
CA PRO A 46 7.33 -35.42 -5.17
C PRO A 46 6.96 -34.46 -6.31
N ILE A 47 5.70 -34.06 -6.38
CA ILE A 47 5.22 -32.96 -7.23
C ILE A 47 5.65 -31.65 -6.55
N PRO A 48 6.19 -30.63 -7.26
CA PRO A 48 6.59 -29.38 -6.65
C PRO A 48 5.34 -28.59 -6.22
N VAL A 49 5.18 -28.39 -4.91
CA VAL A 49 4.26 -27.40 -4.32
C VAL A 49 5.07 -26.17 -3.90
N PRO A 50 4.54 -24.95 -4.10
CA PRO A 50 5.22 -23.73 -3.67
C PRO A 50 5.34 -23.67 -2.15
N GLN A 51 6.49 -23.19 -1.69
CA GLN A 51 6.92 -23.16 -0.29
C GLN A 51 5.96 -22.33 0.57
N SER A 52 5.45 -22.93 1.65
CA SER A 52 4.80 -22.24 2.74
C SER A 52 5.84 -21.68 3.71
N ASP A 53 5.63 -20.44 4.14
CA ASP A 53 6.40 -19.70 5.13
C ASP A 53 6.71 -20.53 6.39
N GLN A 54 7.95 -20.43 6.85
CA GLN A 54 8.34 -20.92 8.17
C GLN A 54 7.63 -20.07 9.24
N ILE A 55 6.80 -20.73 10.06
CA ILE A 55 6.25 -20.15 11.28
C ILE A 55 7.42 -19.77 12.19
N LYS A 56 7.61 -18.47 12.43
CA LYS A 56 8.61 -17.94 13.36
C LYS A 56 8.25 -18.40 14.78
N LYS A 57 9.22 -18.95 15.52
CA LYS A 57 9.04 -19.33 16.93
C LYS A 57 8.92 -18.08 17.80
N GLU A 58 7.84 -18.02 18.56
CA GLU A 58 7.48 -16.96 19.51
C GLU A 58 8.58 -16.76 20.57
N LYS A 59 8.96 -15.50 20.86
CA LYS A 59 9.99 -15.16 21.85
C LYS A 59 9.40 -14.30 22.98
N PRO A 60 9.89 -14.43 24.23
CA PRO A 60 9.41 -13.62 25.34
C PRO A 60 9.90 -12.16 25.19
N LEU A 61 8.96 -11.20 25.15
CA LEU A 61 9.22 -9.77 24.94
C LEU A 61 9.38 -9.03 26.28
N LEU A 62 8.56 -9.36 27.29
CA LEU A 62 8.55 -8.70 28.59
C LEU A 62 8.34 -9.70 29.72
N LYS A 63 9.10 -9.54 30.81
CA LYS A 63 9.00 -10.36 32.02
C LYS A 63 8.76 -9.43 33.22
N THR A 64 7.54 -9.37 33.71
CA THR A 64 7.17 -8.53 34.85
C THR A 64 7.06 -9.38 36.11
N PRO A 65 7.86 -9.12 37.16
CA PRO A 65 7.72 -9.81 38.44
C PRO A 65 6.44 -9.36 39.16
N ILE A 66 5.70 -10.30 39.74
CA ILE A 66 4.50 -9.99 40.52
C ILE A 66 4.92 -9.73 41.98
N PRO A 67 4.73 -8.51 42.52
CA PRO A 67 5.13 -8.17 43.88
C PRO A 67 4.54 -9.14 44.92
N GLY A 68 5.37 -9.63 45.84
CA GLY A 68 4.96 -10.55 46.90
C GLY A 68 4.87 -12.03 46.49
N THR A 69 5.20 -12.40 45.26
CA THR A 69 5.21 -13.81 44.81
C THR A 69 6.44 -14.15 43.95
N ASP A 70 6.80 -15.42 43.88
CA ASP A 70 7.90 -15.92 43.03
C ASP A 70 7.50 -16.12 41.55
N TRP A 71 6.33 -15.60 41.15
CA TRP A 71 5.79 -15.73 39.81
C TRP A 71 6.17 -14.53 38.91
N LEU A 72 6.47 -14.84 37.65
CA LEU A 72 6.72 -13.89 36.57
C LEU A 72 5.57 -13.93 35.59
N LYS A 73 5.02 -12.76 35.25
CA LYS A 73 4.13 -12.60 34.09
C LYS A 73 5.00 -12.37 32.86
N VAL A 74 4.96 -13.29 31.90
CA VAL A 74 5.76 -13.24 30.67
C VAL A 74 4.85 -12.97 29.48
N THR A 75 5.04 -11.83 28.81
CA THR A 75 4.34 -11.47 27.58
C THR A 75 5.25 -11.75 26.40
N THR A 76 4.74 -12.48 25.42
CA THR A 76 5.42 -12.90 24.19
C THR A 76 5.27 -11.87 23.06
N THR A 77 6.05 -12.03 21.98
CA THR A 77 6.02 -11.18 20.78
C THR A 77 4.67 -11.16 20.04
N GLU A 78 3.81 -12.16 20.24
CA GLU A 78 2.46 -12.20 19.65
C GLU A 78 1.37 -11.79 20.65
N GLY A 79 1.76 -11.22 21.80
CA GLY A 79 0.83 -10.70 22.82
C GLY A 79 0.27 -11.76 23.78
N ASN A 80 0.69 -13.03 23.66
CA ASN A 80 0.25 -14.08 24.57
C ASN A 80 0.97 -13.97 25.93
N ILE A 81 0.22 -14.15 27.02
CA ILE A 81 0.71 -14.00 28.39
C ILE A 81 0.72 -15.38 29.07
N PHE A 82 1.87 -15.77 29.63
CA PHE A 82 1.97 -16.96 30.49
C PHE A 82 2.69 -16.62 31.80
N TYR A 83 2.42 -17.41 32.85
CA TYR A 83 2.97 -17.22 34.18
C TYR A 83 4.07 -18.25 34.44
N SER A 84 5.26 -17.80 34.79
CA SER A 84 6.42 -18.66 35.08
C SER A 84 6.87 -18.52 36.52
N HIS A 85 6.92 -19.64 37.26
CA HIS A 85 7.40 -19.66 38.63
C HIS A 85 8.93 -19.72 38.68
N LYS A 86 9.57 -18.70 39.26
CA LYS A 86 11.05 -18.56 39.28
C LYS A 86 11.77 -19.73 39.93
N VAL A 87 11.20 -20.29 41.00
CA VAL A 87 11.85 -21.34 41.81
C VAL A 87 11.50 -22.75 41.31
N ARG A 88 10.26 -22.97 40.84
CA ARG A 88 9.78 -24.29 40.39
C ARG A 88 10.06 -24.57 38.91
N LYS A 89 10.43 -23.54 38.13
CA LYS A 89 10.59 -23.61 36.67
C LYS A 89 9.34 -24.14 35.93
N GLU A 90 8.16 -23.92 36.51
CA GLU A 90 6.88 -24.28 35.90
C GLU A 90 6.33 -23.08 35.15
N SER A 91 5.76 -23.32 33.97
CA SER A 91 5.13 -22.30 33.13
C SER A 91 3.69 -22.71 32.82
N VAL A 92 2.74 -21.84 33.17
CA VAL A 92 1.30 -22.12 33.02
C VAL A 92 0.65 -20.97 32.25
N TRP A 93 -0.20 -21.30 31.29
CA TRP A 93 -0.90 -20.35 30.42
C TRP A 93 -2.20 -19.79 31.05
N VAL A 94 -2.58 -20.31 32.20
CA VAL A 94 -3.75 -19.92 32.97
C VAL A 94 -3.29 -19.39 34.32
N VAL A 95 -3.91 -18.32 34.82
CA VAL A 95 -3.58 -17.69 36.10
C VAL A 95 -3.71 -18.73 37.24
N PRO A 96 -2.60 -19.12 37.90
CA PRO A 96 -2.64 -20.03 39.05
C PRO A 96 -3.53 -19.50 40.18
N GLU A 97 -4.21 -20.38 40.92
CA GLU A 97 -5.15 -19.99 41.98
C GLU A 97 -4.52 -19.14 43.09
N GLU A 98 -3.23 -19.34 43.36
CA GLU A 98 -2.44 -18.57 44.32
C GLU A 98 -2.22 -17.09 43.90
N LEU A 99 -2.36 -16.77 42.61
CA LEU A 99 -2.18 -15.41 42.07
C LEU A 99 -3.49 -14.62 41.92
N LYS A 100 -4.66 -15.28 41.99
CA LYS A 100 -5.97 -14.63 41.87
C LYS A 100 -6.18 -13.51 42.92
N PRO A 101 -5.94 -13.71 44.22
CA PRO A 101 -6.19 -12.66 45.22
C PRO A 101 -5.21 -11.48 45.12
N VAL A 102 -3.98 -11.72 44.67
CA VAL A 102 -2.93 -10.68 44.55
C VAL A 102 -3.18 -9.80 43.32
N LEU A 103 -3.62 -10.39 42.21
CA LEU A 103 -3.96 -9.66 40.98
C LEU A 103 -5.26 -8.86 41.13
N GLU A 104 -6.25 -9.39 41.85
CA GLU A 104 -7.51 -8.68 42.13
C GLU A 104 -7.30 -7.49 43.09
N ALA A 105 -6.41 -7.62 44.08
CA ALA A 105 -6.03 -6.51 44.96
C ALA A 105 -5.27 -5.38 44.22
N LEU A 106 -4.36 -5.73 43.30
CA LEU A 106 -3.66 -4.76 42.45
C LEU A 106 -4.62 -4.03 41.49
N GLN A 107 -5.59 -4.75 40.92
CA GLN A 107 -6.58 -4.18 40.00
C GLN A 107 -7.64 -3.33 40.72
N ALA A 108 -7.95 -3.64 41.99
CA ALA A 108 -8.81 -2.82 42.85
C ALA A 108 -8.13 -1.51 43.27
N GLN A 109 -6.81 -1.53 43.48
CA GLN A 109 -6.02 -0.34 43.82
C GLN A 109 -5.94 0.65 42.65
N GLU A 110 -5.87 0.17 41.40
CA GLU A 110 -5.92 1.02 40.21
C GLU A 110 -7.31 1.63 39.95
N ARG A 111 -8.41 0.98 40.40
CA ARG A 111 -9.78 1.51 40.28
C ARG A 111 -10.15 2.55 41.34
N GLY A 112 -9.56 2.48 42.54
CA GLY A 112 -9.88 3.39 43.64
C GLY A 112 -9.30 4.80 43.51
N GLY A 113 -8.36 5.03 42.59
CA GLY A 113 -7.69 6.33 42.42
C GLY A 113 -8.44 7.37 41.57
N ASN A 114 -9.57 7.01 40.95
CA ASN A 114 -10.21 7.82 39.91
C ASN A 114 -11.59 8.40 40.25
N GLU A 115 -12.06 8.30 41.50
CA GLU A 115 -13.44 8.71 41.89
C GLU A 115 -13.53 9.89 42.87
N GLU A 116 -12.44 10.52 43.31
CA GLU A 116 -12.51 11.58 44.34
C GLU A 116 -12.32 13.02 43.81
N ASN A 117 -12.65 13.29 42.54
CA ASN A 117 -12.51 14.67 42.02
C ASN A 117 -13.57 15.10 40.99
N THR A 118 -14.86 14.93 41.29
CA THR A 118 -15.94 15.64 40.57
C THR A 118 -17.12 15.97 41.49
N SER A 119 -17.11 17.13 42.16
CA SER A 119 -18.32 17.85 42.60
C SER A 119 -17.98 19.17 43.30
N SER A 120 -17.89 20.28 42.56
CA SER A 120 -18.54 21.53 42.96
C SER A 120 -18.49 22.59 41.84
N GLU A 121 -19.62 23.26 41.72
CA GLU A 121 -20.08 24.14 40.66
C GLU A 121 -19.27 25.42 40.42
N GLY A 122 -19.14 25.82 39.14
CA GLY A 122 -19.66 27.12 38.69
C GLY A 122 -18.81 28.39 38.80
N LYS A 123 -18.69 29.05 37.62
CA LYS A 123 -18.60 30.51 37.36
C LYS A 123 -17.23 31.22 37.36
N LYS A 124 -16.87 31.61 36.13
CA LYS A 124 -16.38 32.93 35.64
C LYS A 124 -15.03 33.50 36.13
N THR A 125 -14.22 33.78 35.10
CA THR A 125 -13.44 35.00 34.79
C THR A 125 -12.05 35.25 35.38
N LYS A 126 -11.12 35.45 34.43
CA LYS A 126 -10.07 36.48 34.30
C LYS A 126 -8.80 36.45 35.18
N ASP A 127 -7.69 36.46 34.41
CA ASP A 127 -6.50 37.31 34.52
C ASP A 127 -5.38 37.00 35.53
N LYS A 128 -4.17 37.08 34.96
CA LYS A 128 -2.88 37.52 35.51
C LYS A 128 -2.10 36.62 36.48
N ALA A 129 -1.06 36.02 35.91
CA ALA A 129 0.35 36.38 36.11
C ALA A 129 0.93 36.46 37.54
N LYS A 130 2.06 35.75 37.69
CA LYS A 130 3.40 36.29 38.05
C LYS A 130 3.99 35.84 39.41
N ARG A 131 5.08 35.05 39.31
CA ARG A 131 6.35 35.08 40.11
C ARG A 131 6.21 34.79 41.62
N LYS A 132 7.22 34.38 42.40
CA LYS A 132 8.62 33.93 42.27
C LYS A 132 9.00 33.44 43.70
N ALA A 133 9.99 32.54 43.79
CA ALA A 133 11.08 32.44 44.78
C ALA A 133 10.70 32.27 46.29
N ASP A 134 11.50 31.69 47.17
CA ASP A 134 12.93 31.34 47.17
C ASP A 134 13.26 30.39 48.35
N GLU A 135 14.39 29.68 48.23
CA GLU A 135 15.39 29.23 49.23
C GLU A 135 14.97 28.55 50.57
N SER A 136 15.64 27.51 51.11
CA SER A 136 17.08 27.17 51.11
C SER A 136 17.43 25.69 51.46
N VAL A 137 18.38 25.13 50.68
CA VAL A 137 19.59 24.26 50.92
C VAL A 137 19.88 23.77 52.37
N PRO A 138 20.47 22.56 52.67
CA PRO A 138 21.51 21.75 51.96
C PRO A 138 21.21 20.23 51.75
N LEU A 139 21.65 19.60 50.64
CA LEU A 139 22.89 18.80 50.43
C LEU A 139 23.15 17.80 51.58
N ASP A 140 23.02 16.48 51.38
CA ASP A 140 23.97 15.65 50.60
C ASP A 140 23.34 14.70 49.57
N GLU A 141 24.14 14.53 48.53
CA GLU A 141 23.93 13.84 47.28
C GLU A 141 24.66 12.49 47.30
N ILE A 142 23.96 11.39 46.97
CA ILE A 142 24.48 10.39 46.02
C ILE A 142 23.36 10.13 45.01
N VAL A 143 23.40 10.98 44.00
CA VAL A 143 22.79 10.95 42.66
C VAL A 143 23.64 9.98 41.79
N VAL A 144 23.26 9.28 40.71
CA VAL A 144 22.08 9.13 39.81
C VAL A 144 22.55 8.18 38.68
N ASN A 145 21.77 7.24 38.15
CA ASN A 145 20.76 7.36 37.08
C ASN A 145 21.19 8.00 35.73
N LYS A 146 20.66 7.41 34.65
CA LYS A 146 20.13 8.03 33.42
C LYS A 146 20.41 9.52 33.09
N LYS A 147 20.87 9.71 31.84
CA LYS A 147 20.31 10.52 30.72
C LYS A 147 19.86 12.00 30.94
N ALA A 148 20.18 12.78 29.88
CA ALA A 148 19.48 13.93 29.27
C ALA A 148 19.96 15.34 29.70
N LYS A 149 20.52 16.15 28.77
CA LYS A 149 19.90 17.12 27.80
C LYS A 149 19.75 18.50 28.48
N VAL A 150 20.19 19.67 27.97
CA VAL A 150 19.81 20.55 26.82
C VAL A 150 20.82 21.75 26.91
N GLU A 151 21.28 22.48 25.88
CA GLU A 151 20.57 23.53 25.10
C GLU A 151 21.47 24.20 24.03
N ASP A 152 20.84 24.61 22.92
CA ASP A 152 21.10 25.72 21.95
C ASP A 152 22.49 25.95 21.29
N GLU A 153 22.64 26.39 20.03
CA GLU A 153 21.75 27.00 19.02
C GLU A 153 22.44 27.00 17.62
N ALA A 154 21.64 27.22 16.56
CA ALA A 154 21.96 27.68 15.19
C ALA A 154 22.15 26.69 14.01
N GLU A 155 21.02 26.51 13.30
CA GLU A 155 20.78 26.72 11.85
C GLU A 155 21.17 25.69 10.73
N GLU A 156 20.10 25.33 9.98
CA GLU A 156 19.93 24.85 8.57
C GLU A 156 20.32 23.40 8.19
N ASP A 157 19.51 22.57 7.48
CA ASP A 157 18.08 22.49 7.13
C ASP A 157 17.82 21.06 6.51
N ASP A 158 16.55 20.62 6.49
CA ASP A 158 15.92 19.43 5.83
C ASP A 158 16.22 18.01 6.39
N GLU A 159 15.48 17.40 7.35
CA GLU A 159 14.04 17.02 7.52
C GLU A 159 13.50 15.85 6.66
N GLU A 160 13.43 14.63 7.25
CA GLU A 160 12.22 13.78 7.20
C GLU A 160 12.22 12.64 8.25
N SER A 161 11.01 12.35 8.78
CA SER A 161 10.52 11.13 9.45
C SER A 161 10.29 11.18 10.97
N ASP A 162 9.13 11.71 11.36
CA ASP A 162 8.46 11.48 12.65
C ASP A 162 6.98 11.14 12.37
N SER A 163 6.61 9.86 12.44
CA SER A 163 5.23 9.39 12.17
C SER A 163 4.87 8.02 12.78
N ASP A 164 5.54 7.56 13.83
CA ASP A 164 5.26 6.21 14.39
C ASP A 164 4.63 6.18 15.80
N GLU A 165 4.53 7.30 16.53
CA GLU A 165 4.00 7.27 17.92
C GLU A 165 2.48 7.51 18.03
N GLU A 166 1.83 8.13 17.04
CA GLU A 166 0.38 8.44 17.10
C GLU A 166 -0.54 7.27 16.67
N GLU A 167 -0.02 6.25 15.97
CA GLU A 167 -0.81 5.09 15.54
C GLU A 167 -1.04 4.06 16.66
N GLU A 168 -0.19 4.02 17.69
CA GLU A 168 -0.33 3.07 18.80
C GLU A 168 -1.45 3.46 19.80
N ASP A 169 -1.71 4.75 20.00
CA ASP A 169 -2.71 5.23 20.97
C ASP A 169 -4.15 5.04 20.47
N TRP A 170 -4.39 5.27 19.17
CA TRP A 170 -5.68 4.98 18.51
C TRP A 170 -6.04 3.48 18.58
N GLN A 171 -5.05 2.60 18.43
CA GLN A 171 -5.26 1.16 18.46
C GLN A 171 -5.57 0.64 19.88
N ARG A 172 -5.06 1.28 20.93
CA ARG A 172 -5.35 0.92 22.33
C ARG A 172 -6.76 1.36 22.76
N GLU A 173 -7.23 2.51 22.31
CA GLU A 173 -8.56 3.01 22.65
C GLU A 173 -9.68 2.20 21.98
N ALA A 174 -9.50 1.80 20.72
CA ALA A 174 -10.41 0.91 20.01
C ALA A 174 -10.46 -0.51 20.63
N ALA A 175 -9.32 -1.02 21.12
CA ALA A 175 -9.24 -2.33 21.78
C ALA A 175 -9.90 -2.34 23.18
N ALA A 176 -9.80 -1.23 23.93
CA ALA A 176 -10.41 -1.10 25.25
C ALA A 176 -11.95 -1.05 25.19
N GLN A 177 -12.52 -0.41 24.17
CA GLN A 177 -13.97 -0.35 23.95
C GLN A 177 -14.56 -1.74 23.64
N LEU A 178 -13.89 -2.52 22.79
CA LEU A 178 -14.31 -3.89 22.44
C LEU A 178 -14.18 -4.87 23.62
N ALA A 179 -13.18 -4.69 24.48
CA ALA A 179 -12.98 -5.53 25.66
C ALA A 179 -14.05 -5.31 26.74
N ALA A 180 -14.55 -4.08 26.87
CA ALA A 180 -15.64 -3.75 27.80
C ALA A 180 -16.98 -4.36 27.36
N GLU A 181 -17.29 -4.28 26.06
CA GLU A 181 -18.50 -4.86 25.46
C GLU A 181 -18.49 -6.41 25.58
N ALA A 182 -17.34 -7.05 25.38
CA ALA A 182 -17.18 -8.49 25.52
C ALA A 182 -17.37 -9.01 26.97
N GLN A 183 -17.09 -8.19 27.99
CA GLN A 183 -17.33 -8.56 29.39
C GLN A 183 -18.82 -8.46 29.77
N GLU A 184 -19.55 -7.51 29.20
CA GLU A 184 -20.98 -7.34 29.43
C GLU A 184 -21.80 -8.44 28.74
N GLU A 185 -21.37 -8.87 27.55
CA GLU A 185 -21.95 -10.00 26.82
C GLU A 185 -21.71 -11.35 27.54
N ARG A 186 -20.54 -11.54 28.16
CA ARG A 186 -20.25 -12.72 29.00
C ARG A 186 -21.14 -12.80 30.24
N LYS A 187 -21.42 -11.67 30.91
CA LYS A 187 -22.35 -11.64 32.06
C LYS A 187 -23.80 -11.93 31.65
N ARG A 188 -24.22 -11.51 30.44
CA ARG A 188 -25.53 -11.88 29.88
C ARG A 188 -25.62 -13.37 29.55
N ALA A 189 -24.58 -13.94 28.94
CA ALA A 189 -24.51 -15.36 28.62
C ALA A 189 -24.53 -16.26 29.87
N GLU A 190 -23.90 -15.84 30.97
CA GLU A 190 -23.91 -16.60 32.24
C GLU A 190 -25.29 -16.66 32.91
N MET A 191 -26.06 -15.56 32.84
CA MET A 191 -27.45 -15.53 33.33
C MET A 191 -28.44 -16.30 32.43
N GLU A 192 -28.13 -16.42 31.13
CA GLU A 192 -28.91 -17.19 30.16
C GLU A 192 -28.64 -18.70 30.31
N ASN A 193 -27.37 -19.08 30.47
CA ASN A 193 -26.94 -20.48 30.69
C ASN A 193 -27.52 -21.07 31.99
N GLY A 194 -27.69 -20.24 33.04
CA GLY A 194 -28.36 -20.65 34.28
C GLY A 194 -29.85 -20.99 34.11
N ARG A 195 -30.54 -20.37 33.14
CA ARG A 195 -31.96 -20.63 32.82
C ARG A 195 -32.12 -21.81 31.87
N GLU A 196 -31.15 -22.03 30.98
CA GLU A 196 -31.13 -23.17 30.06
C GLU A 196 -30.82 -24.50 30.76
N ALA A 197 -29.92 -24.51 31.75
CA ALA A 197 -29.63 -25.69 32.56
C ALA A 197 -30.86 -26.24 33.32
N GLU A 198 -31.78 -25.35 33.72
CA GLU A 198 -33.02 -25.71 34.42
C GLU A 198 -34.08 -26.30 33.44
N GLN A 199 -34.08 -25.88 32.18
CA GLN A 199 -34.94 -26.45 31.12
C GLN A 199 -34.40 -27.76 30.54
N GLU A 200 -33.08 -27.94 30.48
CA GLU A 200 -32.42 -29.15 29.96
C GLU A 200 -32.65 -30.35 30.88
N ALA A 201 -32.65 -30.15 32.20
CA ALA A 201 -32.99 -31.18 33.19
C ALA A 201 -34.44 -31.70 33.05
N GLN A 202 -35.37 -30.87 32.56
CA GLN A 202 -36.76 -31.27 32.31
C GLN A 202 -36.91 -32.03 30.97
N ARG A 203 -36.14 -31.66 29.94
CA ARG A 203 -36.16 -32.33 28.62
C ARG A 203 -35.47 -33.70 28.62
N ALA A 204 -34.41 -33.87 29.42
CA ALA A 204 -33.71 -35.16 29.56
C ALA A 204 -34.59 -36.28 30.14
N ARG A 205 -35.63 -35.95 30.92
CA ARG A 205 -36.62 -36.92 31.42
C ARG A 205 -37.63 -37.38 30.38
N ALA A 206 -37.77 -36.67 29.25
CA ALA A 206 -38.78 -36.94 28.23
C ALA A 206 -38.25 -37.69 26.99
N ALA A 207 -36.93 -37.85 26.85
CA ALA A 207 -36.30 -38.38 25.62
C ALA A 207 -35.91 -39.88 25.67
N ALA A 208 -36.51 -40.67 26.57
CA ALA A 208 -36.13 -42.07 26.79
C ALA A 208 -36.79 -43.10 25.84
N ASP A 209 -37.50 -42.69 24.79
CA ASP A 209 -38.04 -43.61 23.77
C ASP A 209 -38.02 -42.93 22.39
N ILE A 210 -37.27 -43.46 21.42
CA ILE A 210 -37.54 -43.51 19.96
C ILE A 210 -36.39 -44.26 19.25
N VAL A 211 -36.75 -45.24 18.43
CA VAL A 211 -35.89 -46.08 17.56
C VAL A 211 -35.81 -45.46 16.16
N ILE A 212 -34.63 -45.46 15.51
CA ILE A 212 -34.42 -44.90 14.14
C ILE A 212 -33.97 -46.01 13.15
N PRO A 213 -34.67 -46.19 12.00
CA PRO A 213 -34.34 -47.17 10.93
C PRO A 213 -33.28 -46.80 9.85
N GLU A 214 -32.83 -47.88 9.18
CA GLU A 214 -32.03 -48.20 7.97
C GLU A 214 -31.45 -47.10 7.02
N ARG A 215 -30.17 -47.31 6.64
CA ARG A 215 -29.25 -46.41 5.91
C ARG A 215 -29.60 -46.18 4.43
N VAL A 216 -29.43 -44.94 3.95
CA VAL A 216 -29.36 -44.57 2.52
C VAL A 216 -27.88 -44.42 2.14
N ASP A 217 -27.42 -45.17 1.13
CA ASP A 217 -26.05 -45.10 0.62
C ASP A 217 -25.85 -43.85 -0.26
N LEU A 218 -25.56 -42.70 0.37
CA LEU A 218 -25.11 -41.46 -0.29
C LEU A 218 -23.58 -41.47 -0.44
N SER A 219 -23.06 -40.89 -1.53
CA SER A 219 -21.60 -40.73 -1.69
C SER A 219 -21.04 -39.81 -0.59
N ILE A 220 -19.80 -40.05 -0.17
CA ILE A 220 -19.13 -39.27 0.89
C ILE A 220 -19.07 -37.78 0.50
N GLU A 221 -18.89 -37.47 -0.78
CA GLU A 221 -18.84 -36.09 -1.29
C GLU A 221 -20.22 -35.41 -1.26
N GLU A 222 -21.28 -36.14 -1.59
CA GLU A 222 -22.66 -35.64 -1.51
C GLU A 222 -23.09 -35.44 -0.06
N GLY A 223 -22.71 -36.35 0.83
CA GLY A 223 -22.88 -36.22 2.28
C GLY A 223 -22.14 -35.00 2.85
N LYS A 224 -20.90 -34.74 2.40
CA LYS A 224 -20.15 -33.53 2.76
C LYS A 224 -20.84 -32.26 2.26
N ALA A 225 -21.33 -32.25 1.02
CA ALA A 225 -22.04 -31.11 0.46
C ALA A 225 -23.33 -30.80 1.25
N LEU A 226 -24.15 -31.81 1.54
CA LEU A 226 -25.36 -31.65 2.35
C LEU A 226 -25.04 -31.19 3.78
N PHE A 227 -23.96 -31.70 4.37
CA PHE A 227 -23.47 -31.25 5.67
C PHE A 227 -23.00 -29.78 5.66
N LYS A 228 -22.27 -29.33 4.64
CA LYS A 228 -21.89 -27.92 4.49
C LYS A 228 -23.09 -27.01 4.26
N THR A 229 -24.12 -27.49 3.53
CA THR A 229 -25.37 -26.72 3.37
C THR A 229 -26.12 -26.56 4.69
N LEU A 230 -26.16 -27.59 5.52
CA LEU A 230 -26.69 -27.53 6.88
C LEU A 230 -25.98 -26.45 7.72
N LEU A 231 -24.64 -26.43 7.69
CA LEU A 231 -23.85 -25.45 8.45
C LEU A 231 -24.13 -24.01 7.99
N ARG A 232 -24.37 -23.81 6.69
CA ARG A 232 -24.75 -22.51 6.13
C ARG A 232 -26.18 -22.12 6.52
N GLU A 233 -27.13 -23.05 6.51
CA GLU A 233 -28.53 -22.82 6.88
C GLU A 233 -28.72 -22.55 8.37
N LYS A 234 -27.85 -23.11 9.22
CA LYS A 234 -27.85 -22.89 10.67
C LYS A 234 -27.00 -21.69 11.09
N ASP A 235 -26.53 -20.90 10.12
CA ASP A 235 -25.68 -19.71 10.32
C ASP A 235 -24.50 -19.98 11.27
N ILE A 236 -23.82 -21.11 11.07
CA ILE A 236 -22.70 -21.49 11.93
C ILE A 236 -21.51 -20.58 11.61
N ASN A 237 -21.06 -19.84 12.64
CA ASN A 237 -19.91 -18.96 12.53
C ASN A 237 -18.63 -19.76 12.28
N PRO A 238 -17.91 -19.50 11.18
CA PRO A 238 -16.65 -20.16 10.83
C PRO A 238 -15.52 -20.04 11.86
N LEU A 239 -15.62 -19.06 12.77
CA LEU A 239 -14.62 -18.80 13.80
C LEU A 239 -14.91 -19.51 15.12
N HIS A 240 -16.08 -20.15 15.27
CA HIS A 240 -16.37 -20.94 16.46
C HIS A 240 -15.75 -22.33 16.35
N PRO A 241 -15.19 -22.86 17.46
CA PRO A 241 -14.71 -24.23 17.48
C PRO A 241 -15.87 -25.23 17.31
N TRP A 242 -15.55 -26.41 16.78
CA TRP A 242 -16.51 -27.49 16.51
C TRP A 242 -17.40 -27.79 17.73
N ASP A 243 -16.84 -27.88 18.92
CA ASP A 243 -17.59 -28.30 20.12
C ASP A 243 -18.62 -27.24 20.57
N THR A 244 -18.39 -25.95 20.28
CA THR A 244 -19.34 -24.85 20.59
C THR A 244 -20.47 -24.76 19.56
N SER A 245 -20.21 -25.17 18.32
CA SER A 245 -21.19 -25.12 17.23
C SER A 245 -22.00 -26.41 17.09
N LEU A 246 -21.46 -27.55 17.56
CA LEU A 246 -22.07 -28.87 17.47
C LEU A 246 -23.51 -28.94 18.00
N PRO A 247 -23.86 -28.39 19.17
CA PRO A 247 -25.24 -28.45 19.69
C PRO A 247 -26.27 -27.81 18.75
N LYS A 248 -25.85 -26.87 17.91
CA LYS A 248 -26.73 -26.11 17.00
C LYS A 248 -27.20 -26.94 15.79
N PHE A 249 -26.47 -28.00 15.43
CA PHE A 249 -26.76 -28.80 14.24
C PHE A 249 -26.77 -30.32 14.47
N ILE A 250 -26.45 -30.81 15.67
CA ILE A 250 -26.45 -32.24 16.02
C ILE A 250 -27.85 -32.89 15.96
N SER A 251 -28.91 -32.09 16.17
CA SER A 251 -30.30 -32.53 16.11
C SER A 251 -30.84 -32.68 14.69
N ASP A 252 -30.09 -32.21 13.68
CA ASP A 252 -30.51 -32.31 12.29
C ASP A 252 -30.23 -33.72 11.73
N PRO A 253 -31.19 -34.36 11.05
CA PRO A 253 -30.98 -35.68 10.43
C PRO A 253 -29.77 -35.74 9.50
N ARG A 254 -29.42 -34.61 8.86
CA ARG A 254 -28.26 -34.50 7.96
C ARG A 254 -26.91 -34.65 8.68
N TYR A 255 -26.88 -34.52 10.01
CA TYR A 255 -25.68 -34.78 10.81
C TYR A 255 -25.22 -36.25 10.68
N VAL A 256 -26.15 -37.19 10.57
CA VAL A 256 -25.86 -38.64 10.52
C VAL A 256 -25.42 -39.10 9.12
N LEU A 257 -25.60 -38.29 8.08
CA LEU A 257 -25.24 -38.62 6.69
C LEU A 257 -23.76 -38.90 6.48
N LEU A 258 -22.90 -38.26 7.28
CA LEU A 258 -21.49 -38.60 7.34
C LEU A 258 -21.31 -39.69 8.41
N PRO A 259 -20.76 -40.87 8.08
CA PRO A 259 -20.77 -42.04 8.97
C PRO A 259 -19.81 -41.92 10.16
N SER A 260 -18.77 -41.09 10.05
CA SER A 260 -17.73 -40.93 11.09
C SER A 260 -17.71 -39.51 11.66
N VAL A 261 -17.43 -39.40 12.96
CA VAL A 261 -17.15 -38.12 13.64
C VAL A 261 -15.96 -37.41 12.98
N THR A 262 -14.96 -38.16 12.49
CA THR A 262 -13.82 -37.60 11.76
C THR A 262 -14.26 -36.96 10.45
N ALA A 263 -15.10 -37.63 9.66
CA ALA A 263 -15.62 -37.11 8.40
C ALA A 263 -16.50 -35.86 8.61
N ARG A 264 -17.26 -35.80 9.71
CA ARG A 264 -18.06 -34.62 10.09
C ARG A 264 -17.18 -33.44 10.51
N ARG A 265 -16.15 -33.67 11.33
CA ARG A 265 -15.16 -32.64 11.73
C ARG A 265 -14.40 -32.09 10.52
N GLU A 266 -13.95 -32.97 9.62
CA GLU A 266 -13.30 -32.56 8.36
C GLU A 266 -14.20 -31.67 7.50
N ALA A 267 -15.47 -32.04 7.33
CA ALA A 267 -16.43 -31.28 6.53
C ALA A 267 -16.71 -29.89 7.14
N PHE A 268 -16.70 -29.78 8.46
CA PHE A 268 -16.82 -28.50 9.17
C PHE A 268 -15.56 -27.64 9.04
N ASP A 269 -14.37 -28.20 9.22
CA ASP A 269 -13.12 -27.45 9.04
C ASP A 269 -12.99 -26.93 7.60
N GLU A 270 -13.44 -27.73 6.63
CA GLU A 270 -13.52 -27.33 5.23
C GLU A 270 -14.51 -26.18 5.01
N TYR A 271 -15.72 -26.26 5.60
CA TYR A 271 -16.69 -25.16 5.60
C TYR A 271 -16.13 -23.89 6.24
N CYS A 272 -15.47 -23.99 7.39
CA CYS A 272 -14.90 -22.84 8.10
C CYS A 272 -13.82 -22.14 7.25
N LYS A 273 -12.96 -22.92 6.58
CA LYS A 273 -11.94 -22.39 5.64
C LYS A 273 -12.58 -21.74 4.42
N GLU A 274 -13.58 -22.39 3.82
CA GLU A 274 -14.28 -21.90 2.63
C GLU A 274 -15.03 -20.59 2.91
N ARG A 275 -15.76 -20.53 4.03
CA ARG A 275 -16.53 -19.36 4.45
C ARG A 275 -15.65 -18.20 4.92
N ALA A 276 -14.55 -18.48 5.62
CA ALA A 276 -13.56 -17.46 5.96
C ALA A 276 -12.89 -16.85 4.71
N ARG A 277 -12.62 -17.66 3.70
CA ARG A 277 -12.10 -17.19 2.41
C ARG A 277 -13.13 -16.34 1.65
N GLU A 278 -14.38 -16.75 1.63
CA GLU A 278 -15.49 -16.01 1.00
C GLU A 278 -15.68 -14.62 1.66
N LEU A 279 -15.67 -14.56 2.99
CA LEU A 279 -15.81 -13.30 3.74
C LEU A 279 -14.64 -12.35 3.44
N ARG A 280 -13.40 -12.85 3.43
CA ARG A 280 -12.20 -12.07 3.05
C ARG A 280 -12.22 -11.62 1.59
N GLN A 281 -12.71 -12.46 0.67
CA GLN A 281 -12.80 -12.09 -0.74
C GLN A 281 -13.89 -11.05 -0.98
N SER A 282 -15.00 -11.08 -0.23
CA SER A 282 -16.06 -10.07 -0.35
C SER A 282 -15.65 -8.71 0.22
N SER A 283 -14.89 -8.66 1.33
CA SER A 283 -14.34 -7.41 1.86
C SER A 283 -13.29 -6.80 0.91
N VAL A 284 -12.36 -7.61 0.41
CA VAL A 284 -11.35 -7.16 -0.57
C VAL A 284 -11.98 -6.74 -1.90
N LYS A 285 -13.07 -7.39 -2.33
CA LYS A 285 -13.83 -6.95 -3.51
C LYS A 285 -14.48 -5.58 -3.27
N LYS A 286 -15.16 -5.36 -2.14
CA LYS A 286 -15.73 -4.05 -1.80
C LYS A 286 -14.67 -2.95 -1.73
N GLU A 287 -13.48 -3.24 -1.20
CA GLU A 287 -12.37 -2.28 -1.16
C GLU A 287 -11.75 -2.00 -2.52
N LYS A 288 -11.76 -2.99 -3.44
CA LYS A 288 -11.29 -2.83 -4.82
C LYS A 288 -12.31 -2.16 -5.75
N GLU A 289 -13.60 -2.15 -5.38
CA GLU A 289 -14.68 -1.63 -6.22
C GLU A 289 -14.95 -0.14 -6.02
N ALA A 290 -14.51 0.45 -4.90
CA ALA A 290 -14.47 1.91 -4.77
C ALA A 290 -13.32 2.47 -5.61
N ASP A 291 -13.63 3.13 -6.73
CA ASP A 291 -12.63 3.79 -7.56
C ASP A 291 -11.90 4.84 -6.70
N PRO A 292 -10.58 4.70 -6.45
CA PRO A 292 -9.84 5.65 -5.63
C PRO A 292 -10.01 7.10 -6.11
N LYS A 293 -10.27 7.29 -7.40
CA LYS A 293 -10.58 8.60 -7.98
C LYS A 293 -11.85 9.22 -7.41
N GLU A 294 -12.92 8.43 -7.28
CA GLU A 294 -14.19 8.91 -6.74
C GLU A 294 -14.07 9.25 -5.25
N GLU A 295 -13.25 8.51 -4.51
CA GLU A 295 -12.97 8.80 -3.10
C GLU A 295 -12.23 10.14 -2.93
N PHE A 296 -11.25 10.43 -3.80
CA PHE A 296 -10.56 11.72 -3.82
C PHE A 296 -11.49 12.86 -4.24
N GLU A 297 -12.33 12.65 -5.25
CA GLU A 297 -13.33 13.65 -5.67
C GLU A 297 -14.37 13.92 -4.57
N ARG A 298 -14.75 12.90 -3.79
CA ARG A 298 -15.62 13.07 -2.64
C ARG A 298 -14.96 13.91 -1.55
N LEU A 299 -13.69 13.66 -1.24
CA LEU A 299 -12.91 14.48 -0.31
C LEU A 299 -12.87 15.95 -0.77
N LEU A 300 -12.64 16.20 -2.07
CA LEU A 300 -12.68 17.55 -2.63
C LEU A 300 -14.05 18.22 -2.45
N LYS A 301 -15.14 17.50 -2.72
CA LYS A 301 -16.53 18.02 -2.56
C LYS A 301 -16.89 18.34 -1.12
N GLU A 302 -16.46 17.51 -0.18
CA GLU A 302 -16.76 17.69 1.25
C GLU A 302 -16.01 18.88 1.84
N GLU A 303 -14.74 19.06 1.48
CA GLU A 303 -13.84 19.99 2.17
C GLU A 303 -13.59 21.30 1.41
N VAL A 304 -13.55 21.27 0.09
CA VAL A 304 -13.24 22.44 -0.74
C VAL A 304 -14.52 23.22 -1.06
N LYS A 305 -15.07 23.90 -0.04
CA LYS A 305 -16.33 24.69 -0.17
C LYS A 305 -16.11 26.10 -0.74
N SER A 306 -14.87 26.58 -0.75
CA SER A 306 -14.50 27.93 -1.19
C SER A 306 -13.62 27.90 -2.44
N THR A 307 -13.87 28.80 -3.38
CA THR A 307 -13.04 28.98 -4.59
C THR A 307 -11.69 29.62 -4.29
N ARG A 308 -11.47 30.06 -3.04
CA ARG A 308 -10.20 30.62 -2.55
C ARG A 308 -9.32 29.61 -1.83
N ALA A 309 -9.71 28.33 -1.79
CA ALA A 309 -8.91 27.31 -1.12
C ALA A 309 -7.54 27.16 -1.80
N SER A 310 -6.47 27.09 -0.99
CA SER A 310 -5.12 26.85 -1.50
C SER A 310 -4.81 25.36 -1.52
N TRP A 311 -4.07 24.92 -2.54
CA TRP A 311 -3.56 23.56 -2.61
C TRP A 311 -2.64 23.24 -1.43
N THR A 312 -1.80 24.18 -1.01
CA THR A 312 -0.86 23.98 0.10
C THR A 312 -1.57 23.72 1.43
N ASP A 313 -2.65 24.47 1.70
CA ASP A 313 -3.46 24.28 2.90
C ASP A 313 -4.28 22.99 2.84
N PHE A 314 -4.83 22.66 1.67
CA PHE A 314 -5.56 21.42 1.46
C PHE A 314 -4.65 20.19 1.64
N LYS A 315 -3.47 20.18 0.99
CA LYS A 315 -2.49 19.11 1.17
C LYS A 315 -2.06 18.99 2.64
N ARG A 316 -1.77 20.10 3.32
CA ARG A 316 -1.37 20.07 4.73
C ARG A 316 -2.45 19.46 5.62
N ALA A 317 -3.72 19.76 5.37
CA ALA A 317 -4.83 19.25 6.14
C ALA A 317 -5.13 17.76 5.86
N TRP A 318 -4.94 17.29 4.62
CA TRP A 318 -5.43 15.98 4.18
C TRP A 318 -4.34 14.99 3.76
N LYS A 319 -3.05 15.31 3.91
CA LYS A 319 -1.95 14.42 3.50
C LYS A 319 -1.99 13.01 4.10
N LYS A 320 -2.55 12.85 5.30
CA LYS A 320 -2.69 11.56 6.01
C LYS A 320 -3.98 10.79 5.66
N ASP A 321 -4.94 11.39 4.93
CA ASP A 321 -6.22 10.74 4.60
C ASP A 321 -6.04 9.71 3.47
N ARG A 322 -6.55 8.48 3.65
CA ARG A 322 -6.55 7.41 2.62
C ARG A 322 -7.17 7.86 1.31
N ARG A 323 -8.20 8.71 1.36
CA ARG A 323 -8.86 9.27 0.18
C ARG A 323 -7.96 10.25 -0.56
N PHE A 324 -6.98 10.87 0.11
CA PHE A 324 -6.01 11.78 -0.48
C PHE A 324 -4.84 11.04 -1.13
N TYR A 325 -4.16 10.14 -0.40
CA TYR A 325 -2.99 9.43 -0.92
C TYR A 325 -3.34 8.22 -1.78
N GLY A 326 -4.54 7.66 -1.64
CA GLY A 326 -5.01 6.47 -2.37
C GLY A 326 -5.23 6.70 -3.86
N TRP A 327 -5.27 7.96 -4.31
CA TRP A 327 -5.45 8.34 -5.71
C TRP A 327 -4.35 9.26 -6.23
N GLY A 328 -4.00 9.09 -7.51
CA GLY A 328 -2.97 9.86 -8.20
C GLY A 328 -1.56 9.34 -7.96
N ARG A 329 -0.75 9.30 -9.02
CA ARG A 329 0.63 8.79 -8.97
C ARG A 329 1.54 9.69 -8.15
N ASP A 330 1.36 11.00 -8.30
CA ASP A 330 2.16 12.05 -7.66
C ASP A 330 1.27 13.23 -7.23
N ASP A 331 1.78 14.08 -6.34
CA ASP A 331 1.09 15.29 -5.90
C ASP A 331 0.74 16.25 -7.03
N ARG A 332 1.48 16.23 -8.15
CA ARG A 332 1.19 17.06 -9.32
C ARG A 332 -0.15 16.69 -9.97
N GLU A 333 -0.50 15.40 -9.98
CA GLU A 333 -1.76 14.92 -10.54
C GLU A 333 -2.93 15.28 -9.62
N ARG A 334 -2.73 15.13 -8.31
CA ARG A 334 -3.70 15.54 -7.29
C ARG A 334 -3.93 17.06 -7.30
N GLU A 335 -2.87 17.84 -7.41
CA GLU A 335 -2.94 19.30 -7.52
C GLU A 335 -3.66 19.73 -8.80
N LYS A 336 -3.36 19.08 -9.93
CA LYS A 336 -4.06 19.34 -11.19
C LYS A 336 -5.56 19.13 -11.03
N ARG A 337 -5.99 18.05 -10.37
CA ARG A 337 -7.42 17.81 -10.13
C ARG A 337 -8.04 18.73 -9.11
N PHE A 338 -7.31 19.13 -8.08
CA PHE A 338 -7.76 20.16 -7.15
C PHE A 338 -8.01 21.50 -7.87
N ARG A 339 -7.09 21.93 -8.74
CA ARG A 339 -7.25 23.16 -9.54
C ARG A 339 -8.43 23.09 -10.53
N GLU A 340 -8.63 21.92 -11.15
CA GLU A 340 -9.79 21.67 -12.02
C GLU A 340 -11.10 21.75 -11.20
N PHE A 341 -11.14 21.12 -10.03
CA PHE A 341 -12.30 21.19 -9.13
C PHE A 341 -12.62 22.63 -8.67
N LEU A 342 -11.61 23.45 -8.38
CA LEU A 342 -11.82 24.87 -8.06
C LEU A 342 -12.45 25.66 -9.22
N LYS A 343 -12.07 25.33 -10.46
CA LYS A 343 -12.66 25.93 -11.66
C LYS A 343 -14.13 25.51 -11.77
N ASP A 344 -14.42 24.21 -11.62
CA ASP A 344 -15.78 23.67 -11.68
C ASP A 344 -16.67 24.26 -10.59
N LEU A 345 -16.15 24.39 -9.36
CA LEU A 345 -16.86 25.03 -8.25
C LEU A 345 -17.16 26.50 -8.54
N GLY A 346 -16.21 27.21 -9.16
CA GLY A 346 -16.39 28.60 -9.60
C GLY A 346 -17.48 28.73 -10.67
N GLU A 347 -17.49 27.84 -11.65
CA GLU A 347 -18.51 27.78 -12.70
C GLU A 347 -19.89 27.42 -12.12
N GLN A 348 -19.96 26.46 -11.20
CA GLN A 348 -21.18 26.05 -10.53
C GLN A 348 -21.79 27.22 -9.73
N LYS A 349 -20.97 27.97 -8.96
CA LYS A 349 -21.43 29.16 -8.23
C LYS A 349 -21.90 30.27 -9.17
N ARG A 350 -21.23 30.47 -10.31
CA ARG A 350 -21.64 31.44 -11.33
C ARG A 350 -22.98 31.07 -11.98
N LEU A 351 -23.18 29.79 -12.32
CA LEU A 351 -24.43 29.30 -12.87
C LEU A 351 -25.58 29.40 -11.86
N ALA A 352 -25.32 29.10 -10.58
CA ALA A 352 -26.30 29.28 -9.52
C ALA A 352 -26.71 30.76 -9.36
N ALA A 353 -25.75 31.69 -9.42
CA ALA A 353 -26.04 33.12 -9.39
C ALA A 353 -26.88 33.57 -10.60
N GLN A 354 -26.52 33.16 -11.83
CA GLN A 354 -27.30 33.48 -13.04
C GLN A 354 -28.72 32.91 -12.98
N ARG A 355 -28.88 31.70 -12.44
CA ARG A 355 -30.20 31.09 -12.22
C ARG A 355 -31.02 31.89 -11.20
N ALA A 356 -30.42 32.29 -10.09
CA ALA A 356 -31.08 33.11 -9.08
C ALA A 356 -31.51 34.47 -9.67
N GLU A 357 -30.69 35.09 -10.52
CA GLU A 357 -31.04 36.32 -11.23
C GLU A 357 -32.23 36.10 -12.18
N ALA A 358 -32.23 35.02 -12.97
CA ALA A 358 -33.33 34.69 -13.89
C ALA A 358 -34.65 34.38 -13.17
N ASP A 359 -34.58 33.64 -12.06
CA ASP A 359 -35.72 33.33 -11.21
C ASP A 359 -36.28 34.61 -10.55
N PHE A 360 -35.40 35.56 -10.20
CA PHE A 360 -35.77 36.88 -9.69
C PHE A 360 -36.44 37.76 -10.75
N PHE A 361 -35.96 37.76 -12.00
CA PHE A 361 -36.65 38.44 -13.10
C PHE A 361 -38.05 37.86 -13.35
N SER A 362 -38.20 36.53 -13.23
CA SER A 362 -39.49 35.86 -13.35
C SER A 362 -40.43 36.30 -12.22
N LEU A 363 -39.93 36.37 -10.98
CA LEU A 363 -40.66 36.89 -9.82
C LEU A 363 -41.15 38.33 -10.03
N LEU A 364 -40.29 39.21 -10.55
CA LEU A 364 -40.65 40.59 -10.86
C LEU A 364 -41.74 40.67 -11.94
N LYS A 365 -41.67 39.82 -12.97
CA LYS A 365 -42.67 39.74 -14.04
C LYS A 365 -44.04 39.27 -13.52
N GLU A 366 -44.05 38.39 -12.54
CA GLU A 366 -45.28 37.82 -11.95
C GLU A 366 -45.95 38.77 -10.95
N ASN A 367 -45.18 39.48 -10.13
CA ASN A 367 -45.70 40.17 -8.93
C ASN A 367 -45.57 41.69 -8.96
N VAL A 368 -44.83 42.28 -9.91
CA VAL A 368 -44.64 43.73 -10.00
C VAL A 368 -45.28 44.29 -11.27
N VAL A 369 -46.35 45.05 -11.07
CA VAL A 369 -46.96 45.86 -12.14
C VAL A 369 -46.16 47.15 -12.27
N VAL A 370 -45.50 47.32 -13.41
CA VAL A 370 -44.68 48.52 -13.68
C VAL A 370 -45.59 49.69 -14.05
N THR A 371 -45.82 50.60 -13.10
CA THR A 371 -46.42 51.92 -13.35
C THR A 371 -45.30 52.96 -13.50
N GLU A 372 -45.53 54.03 -14.28
CA GLU A 372 -44.53 55.09 -14.45
C GLU A 372 -44.13 55.69 -13.10
N GLY A 373 -42.84 55.55 -12.75
CA GLY A 373 -42.28 56.07 -11.50
C GLY A 373 -42.30 55.13 -10.29
N ILE A 374 -42.64 53.84 -10.44
CA ILE A 374 -42.63 52.88 -9.32
C ILE A 374 -41.24 52.83 -8.64
N SER A 375 -41.22 53.08 -7.34
CA SER A 375 -39.98 53.06 -6.56
C SER A 375 -39.62 51.63 -6.16
N TRP A 376 -38.32 51.33 -6.04
CA TRP A 376 -37.87 50.02 -5.54
C TRP A 376 -38.48 49.67 -4.17
N LYS A 377 -38.70 50.66 -3.30
CA LYS A 377 -39.34 50.49 -1.99
C LYS A 377 -40.78 49.96 -2.08
N GLU A 378 -41.52 50.31 -3.13
CA GLU A 378 -42.89 49.86 -3.35
C GLU A 378 -42.92 48.49 -4.01
N ALA A 379 -42.12 48.29 -5.07
CA ALA A 379 -41.99 47.00 -5.72
C ALA A 379 -41.53 45.90 -4.75
N LYS A 380 -40.59 46.22 -3.86
CA LYS A 380 -40.09 45.29 -2.83
C LYS A 380 -41.18 44.75 -1.91
N LYS A 381 -42.23 45.52 -1.60
CA LYS A 381 -43.33 45.06 -0.71
C LYS A 381 -44.11 43.87 -1.30
N GLY A 382 -44.11 43.71 -2.62
CA GLY A 382 -44.77 42.60 -3.30
C GLY A 382 -43.92 41.33 -3.45
N VAL A 383 -42.59 41.43 -3.33
CA VAL A 383 -41.66 40.33 -3.67
C VAL A 383 -40.81 39.84 -2.51
N TYR A 384 -40.70 40.59 -1.40
CA TYR A 384 -39.77 40.28 -0.30
C TYR A 384 -40.04 38.98 0.46
N LYS A 385 -41.24 38.38 0.34
CA LYS A 385 -41.60 37.14 1.01
C LYS A 385 -41.26 35.89 0.20
N ASP A 386 -40.88 36.04 -1.06
CA ASP A 386 -40.64 34.92 -1.96
C ASP A 386 -39.20 34.39 -1.79
N PRO A 387 -38.98 33.05 -1.73
CA PRO A 387 -37.63 32.48 -1.65
C PRO A 387 -36.68 32.92 -2.77
N ARG A 388 -37.19 33.22 -3.97
CA ARG A 388 -36.40 33.71 -5.12
C ARG A 388 -35.89 35.14 -4.90
N TYR A 389 -36.54 35.92 -4.04
CA TYR A 389 -36.05 37.24 -3.63
C TYR A 389 -34.78 37.09 -2.79
N ASP A 390 -34.78 36.19 -1.81
CA ASP A 390 -33.64 35.99 -0.93
C ASP A 390 -32.45 35.30 -1.63
N ALA A 391 -32.72 34.46 -2.64
CA ALA A 391 -31.71 33.78 -3.44
C ALA A 391 -30.70 34.74 -4.12
N VAL A 392 -31.11 35.95 -4.48
CA VAL A 392 -30.21 37.01 -4.97
C VAL A 392 -29.60 37.71 -3.76
N GLY A 393 -28.51 37.18 -3.20
CA GLY A 393 -28.04 37.50 -1.84
C GLY A 393 -27.73 38.98 -1.49
N SER A 394 -27.60 39.90 -2.47
CA SER A 394 -27.30 41.32 -2.20
C SER A 394 -28.50 42.23 -2.47
N SER A 395 -28.82 43.11 -1.51
CA SER A 395 -29.91 44.10 -1.66
C SER A 395 -29.62 45.13 -2.76
N SER A 396 -28.36 45.51 -2.98
CA SER A 396 -27.98 46.43 -4.06
C SER A 396 -28.10 45.75 -5.42
N LEU A 397 -27.77 44.46 -5.52
CA LEU A 397 -27.91 43.68 -6.73
C LEU A 397 -29.40 43.50 -7.09
N ARG A 398 -30.26 43.20 -6.11
CA ARG A 398 -31.72 43.13 -6.33
C ARG A 398 -32.29 44.43 -6.89
N GLU A 399 -31.84 45.57 -6.37
CA GLU A 399 -32.26 46.90 -6.83
C GLU A 399 -31.72 47.22 -8.24
N GLU A 400 -30.48 46.84 -8.54
CA GLU A 400 -29.91 46.96 -9.89
C GLU A 400 -30.71 46.12 -10.90
N LEU A 401 -30.98 44.85 -10.59
CA LEU A 401 -31.80 43.96 -11.43
C LEU A 401 -33.21 44.52 -11.63
N PHE A 402 -33.84 45.06 -10.59
CA PHE A 402 -35.13 45.75 -10.71
C PHE A 402 -35.07 46.97 -11.66
N ASN A 403 -34.06 47.82 -11.53
CA ASN A 403 -33.89 48.97 -12.42
C ASN A 403 -33.66 48.53 -13.87
N THR A 404 -32.95 47.41 -14.10
CA THR A 404 -32.83 46.83 -15.45
C THR A 404 -34.16 46.29 -15.97
N PHE A 405 -34.99 45.68 -15.13
CA PHE A 405 -36.33 45.20 -15.48
C PHE A 405 -37.26 46.36 -15.88
N VAL A 406 -37.32 47.43 -15.07
CA VAL A 406 -38.11 48.63 -15.36
C VAL A 406 -37.66 49.29 -16.67
N LYS A 407 -36.34 49.40 -16.89
CA LYS A 407 -35.78 49.96 -18.13
C LYS A 407 -36.09 49.09 -19.36
N GLY A 408 -36.07 47.77 -19.20
CA GLY A 408 -36.47 46.82 -20.24
C GLY A 408 -37.94 46.98 -20.62
N LYS A 409 -38.84 47.08 -19.63
CA LYS A 409 -40.27 47.31 -19.84
C LYS A 409 -40.60 48.68 -20.44
N ALA A 410 -39.92 49.75 -20.01
CA ALA A 410 -40.06 51.08 -20.60
C ALA A 410 -39.63 51.12 -22.09
N SER A 411 -38.63 50.30 -22.45
CA SER A 411 -38.20 50.15 -23.84
C SER A 411 -39.19 49.32 -24.67
N GLU A 412 -39.87 48.34 -24.07
CA GLU A 412 -40.91 47.50 -24.70
C GLU A 412 -42.20 48.30 -24.95
N VAL A 413 -42.57 49.21 -24.05
CA VAL A 413 -43.71 50.14 -24.20
C VAL A 413 -43.45 51.21 -25.27
N SER A 414 -42.18 51.50 -25.59
CA SER A 414 -41.80 52.46 -26.64
C SER A 414 -41.75 51.84 -28.05
N GLN A 415 -42.09 50.55 -28.22
CA GLN A 415 -42.05 49.82 -29.50
C GLN A 415 -43.44 49.37 -30.02
N THR A 416 -44.51 50.09 -29.68
CA THR A 416 -45.77 49.98 -30.44
C THR A 416 -45.75 50.97 -31.62
N PRO A 417 -46.09 50.56 -32.86
CA PRO A 417 -46.24 51.49 -33.97
C PRO A 417 -47.67 52.03 -33.95
N ASP A 418 -47.86 53.29 -33.56
CA ASP A 418 -49.02 54.05 -34.03
C ASP A 418 -48.67 55.52 -34.29
N SER A 419 -49.32 56.00 -35.34
CA SER A 419 -49.13 57.22 -36.10
C SER A 419 -49.63 58.49 -35.41
N GLY A 420 -48.85 59.58 -35.55
CA GLY A 420 -49.35 60.96 -35.64
C GLY A 420 -49.57 61.75 -34.35
N LYS A 421 -48.62 62.63 -33.99
CA LYS A 421 -48.78 64.11 -34.04
C LYS A 421 -47.60 64.82 -33.37
N GLU A 422 -47.21 65.91 -34.02
CA GLU A 422 -46.19 66.87 -33.60
C GLU A 422 -46.44 67.45 -32.21
N SER A 423 -45.38 67.60 -31.43
CA SER A 423 -45.20 68.77 -30.57
C SER A 423 -43.72 68.98 -30.29
N ALA A 424 -43.24 70.14 -30.74
CA ALA A 424 -41.90 70.62 -30.53
C ALA A 424 -41.64 70.84 -29.03
N GLY A 425 -40.62 70.15 -28.51
CA GLY A 425 -40.08 70.36 -27.18
C GLY A 425 -38.56 70.21 -27.23
N THR A 426 -37.89 71.33 -27.50
CA THR A 426 -36.44 71.52 -27.45
C THR A 426 -35.82 70.80 -26.25
N ARG A 427 -35.07 69.71 -26.51
CA ARG A 427 -34.00 69.25 -25.62
C ARG A 427 -32.75 69.04 -26.46
N HIS A 428 -31.73 69.78 -26.07
CA HIS A 428 -30.33 69.67 -26.50
C HIS A 428 -29.94 68.21 -26.83
N PRO A 429 -29.26 67.95 -27.96
CA PRO A 429 -28.58 66.67 -28.14
C PRO A 429 -27.46 66.62 -27.11
N THR A 430 -27.61 65.78 -26.09
CA THR A 430 -26.51 65.53 -25.17
C THR A 430 -25.51 64.64 -25.90
N GLU A 431 -24.37 65.22 -26.30
CA GLU A 431 -23.21 64.52 -26.89
C GLU A 431 -22.77 63.30 -26.06
N GLY A 432 -23.21 63.19 -24.79
CA GLY A 432 -22.99 62.02 -23.93
C GLY A 432 -23.85 60.79 -24.19
N ALA A 433 -24.97 60.88 -24.92
CA ALA A 433 -25.82 59.71 -25.20
C ALA A 433 -25.24 58.82 -26.32
N GLU A 434 -24.69 59.44 -27.36
CA GLU A 434 -24.01 58.77 -28.46
C GLU A 434 -22.68 58.14 -27.97
N ASP A 435 -21.87 58.89 -27.20
CA ASP A 435 -20.63 58.38 -26.59
C ASP A 435 -20.92 57.20 -25.63
N ARG A 436 -22.01 57.23 -24.86
CA ARG A 436 -22.40 56.10 -23.99
C ARG A 436 -22.85 54.87 -24.78
N GLN A 437 -23.48 55.05 -25.93
CA GLN A 437 -23.87 53.96 -26.82
C GLN A 437 -22.66 53.38 -27.55
N GLU A 438 -21.72 54.22 -27.97
CA GLU A 438 -20.47 53.80 -28.60
C GLU A 438 -19.59 53.01 -27.62
N ARG A 439 -19.46 53.46 -26.37
CA ARG A 439 -18.77 52.71 -25.30
C ARG A 439 -19.42 51.35 -25.02
N ARG A 440 -20.76 51.26 -25.04
CA ARG A 440 -21.48 49.98 -24.90
C ARG A 440 -21.23 49.06 -26.09
N ASN A 441 -21.33 49.58 -27.31
CA ASN A 441 -21.06 48.81 -28.51
C ASN A 441 -19.61 48.32 -28.56
N LYS A 442 -18.66 49.15 -28.11
CA LYS A 442 -17.25 48.78 -27.97
C LYS A 442 -17.05 47.67 -26.93
N ALA A 443 -17.69 47.77 -25.77
CA ALA A 443 -17.62 46.74 -24.73
C ALA A 443 -18.26 45.41 -25.16
N VAL A 444 -19.38 45.45 -25.91
CA VAL A 444 -20.01 44.25 -26.48
C VAL A 444 -19.10 43.64 -27.53
N LYS A 445 -18.57 44.44 -28.45
CA LYS A 445 -17.64 43.97 -29.49
C LYS A 445 -16.38 43.36 -28.90
N GLU A 446 -15.80 43.98 -27.86
CA GLU A 446 -14.64 43.44 -27.14
C GLU A 446 -14.97 42.12 -26.44
N ARG A 447 -16.16 42.01 -25.82
CA ARG A 447 -16.63 40.77 -25.21
C ARG A 447 -16.86 39.67 -26.25
N GLU A 448 -17.47 40.00 -27.39
CA GLU A 448 -17.68 39.07 -28.50
C GLU A 448 -16.35 38.61 -29.12
N GLU A 449 -15.40 39.51 -29.28
CA GLU A 449 -14.05 39.20 -29.76
C GLU A 449 -13.30 38.31 -28.77
N LYS A 450 -13.42 38.57 -27.47
CA LYS A 450 -12.85 37.73 -26.42
C LYS A 450 -13.47 36.33 -26.40
N ILE A 451 -14.80 36.22 -26.52
CA ILE A 451 -15.50 34.93 -26.62
C ILE A 451 -15.09 34.19 -27.89
N ARG A 452 -14.96 34.90 -29.02
CA ARG A 452 -14.51 34.31 -30.29
C ARG A 452 -13.07 33.80 -30.19
N ALA A 453 -12.17 34.56 -29.59
CA ALA A 453 -10.79 34.15 -29.35
C ALA A 453 -10.70 32.94 -28.41
N GLU A 454 -11.53 32.90 -27.36
CA GLU A 454 -11.61 31.75 -26.45
C GLU A 454 -12.13 30.50 -27.18
N ARG A 455 -13.21 30.63 -27.98
CA ARG A 455 -13.72 29.53 -28.80
C ARG A 455 -12.67 29.02 -29.79
N GLN A 456 -12.01 29.91 -30.53
CA GLN A 456 -10.92 29.53 -31.44
C GLN A 456 -9.79 28.81 -30.71
N ARG A 457 -9.44 29.24 -29.49
CA ARG A 457 -8.42 28.58 -28.67
C ARG A 457 -8.85 27.18 -28.24
N VAL A 458 -10.12 27.02 -27.82
CA VAL A 458 -10.69 25.72 -27.44
C VAL A 458 -10.78 24.80 -28.65
N ASP A 459 -11.31 25.27 -29.77
CA ASP A 459 -11.42 24.51 -31.02
C ASP A 459 -10.03 24.07 -31.52
N ALA A 460 -9.04 24.96 -31.50
CA ALA A 460 -7.66 24.61 -31.83
C ALA A 460 -7.05 23.59 -30.86
N SER A 461 -7.46 23.61 -29.58
CA SER A 461 -7.03 22.59 -28.60
C SER A 461 -7.69 21.24 -28.87
N ILE A 462 -8.99 21.23 -29.17
CA ILE A 462 -9.74 20.02 -29.53
C ILE A 462 -9.14 19.38 -30.78
N GLU A 463 -8.85 20.19 -31.82
CA GLU A 463 -8.26 19.67 -33.06
C GLU A 463 -6.87 19.08 -32.82
N ARG A 464 -6.00 19.73 -32.02
CA ARG A 464 -4.72 19.14 -31.63
C ARG A 464 -4.89 17.80 -30.90
N SER A 465 -5.77 17.75 -29.90
CA SER A 465 -6.04 16.50 -29.18
C SER A 465 -6.61 15.41 -30.08
N ARG A 466 -7.46 15.76 -31.04
CA ARG A 466 -8.00 14.81 -32.03
C ARG A 466 -6.90 14.27 -32.96
N MET A 467 -6.02 15.14 -33.43
CA MET A 467 -4.86 14.74 -34.25
C MET A 467 -3.92 13.81 -33.47
N ASP A 468 -3.67 14.11 -32.19
CA ASP A 468 -2.83 13.28 -31.33
C ASP A 468 -3.45 11.88 -31.11
N VAL A 469 -4.76 11.80 -30.84
CA VAL A 469 -5.46 10.52 -30.70
C VAL A 469 -5.42 9.71 -32.00
N ASN A 470 -5.69 10.35 -33.14
CA ASN A 470 -5.64 9.67 -34.43
C ASN A 470 -4.21 9.18 -34.78
N LYS A 471 -3.19 9.95 -34.39
CA LYS A 471 -1.79 9.54 -34.50
C LYS A 471 -1.52 8.34 -33.61
N GLU A 472 -1.83 8.39 -32.31
CA GLU A 472 -1.62 7.27 -31.39
C GLU A 472 -2.36 5.99 -31.82
N GLU A 473 -3.60 6.12 -32.28
CA GLU A 473 -4.37 5.01 -32.84
C GLU A 473 -3.70 4.43 -34.10
N GLY A 474 -3.22 5.30 -34.98
CA GLY A 474 -2.40 4.92 -36.14
C GLY A 474 -1.13 4.17 -35.74
N GLU A 475 -0.42 4.62 -34.70
CA GLU A 475 0.79 3.97 -34.18
C GLU A 475 0.49 2.59 -33.60
N ARG A 476 -0.57 2.45 -32.80
CA ARG A 476 -0.99 1.15 -32.26
C ARG A 476 -1.42 0.17 -33.34
N SER A 477 -2.22 0.64 -34.31
CA SER A 477 -2.65 -0.17 -35.45
C SER A 477 -1.45 -0.64 -36.29
N PHE A 478 -0.51 0.26 -36.56
CA PHE A 478 0.72 -0.05 -37.29
C PHE A 478 1.63 -1.03 -36.52
N MET A 479 1.82 -0.84 -35.22
CA MET A 479 2.61 -1.77 -34.39
C MET A 479 1.97 -3.16 -34.28
N THR A 480 0.63 -3.23 -34.29
CA THR A 480 -0.11 -4.49 -34.33
C THR A 480 0.14 -5.20 -35.67
N LEU A 481 0.02 -4.48 -36.78
CA LEU A 481 0.39 -4.99 -38.11
C LEU A 481 1.83 -5.53 -38.14
N LEU A 482 2.79 -4.78 -37.62
CA LEU A 482 4.19 -5.23 -37.55
C LEU A 482 4.35 -6.51 -36.73
N THR A 483 3.61 -6.62 -35.62
CA THR A 483 3.63 -7.82 -34.78
C THR A 483 3.04 -9.03 -35.50
N ASP A 484 1.99 -8.84 -36.30
CA ASP A 484 1.34 -9.91 -37.06
C ASP A 484 2.21 -10.38 -38.24
N ALA A 485 2.71 -9.43 -39.03
CA ALA A 485 3.38 -9.67 -40.30
C ALA A 485 4.88 -9.95 -40.17
N ILE A 486 5.56 -9.34 -39.19
CA ILE A 486 7.02 -9.34 -39.09
C ILE A 486 7.47 -10.02 -37.81
N ARG A 487 7.97 -11.24 -37.95
CA ARG A 487 8.48 -12.07 -36.83
C ARG A 487 9.99 -12.26 -36.85
N GLU A 488 10.62 -11.94 -37.97
CA GLU A 488 12.05 -12.14 -38.20
C GLU A 488 12.86 -10.90 -37.75
N PRO A 489 13.81 -11.05 -36.82
CA PRO A 489 14.60 -9.93 -36.30
C PRO A 489 15.59 -9.31 -37.31
N GLN A 490 15.83 -9.96 -38.45
CA GLN A 490 16.74 -9.49 -39.50
C GLN A 490 15.99 -8.87 -40.70
N MET A 491 14.66 -8.73 -40.60
CA MET A 491 13.88 -8.11 -41.65
C MET A 491 14.30 -6.64 -41.82
N THR A 492 14.51 -6.22 -43.07
CA THR A 492 14.79 -4.81 -43.41
C THR A 492 13.54 -4.13 -43.92
N TRP A 493 13.48 -2.80 -43.83
CA TRP A 493 12.32 -2.03 -44.28
C TRP A 493 11.97 -2.32 -45.75
N GLU A 494 12.98 -2.35 -46.62
CA GLU A 494 12.82 -2.60 -48.05
C GLU A 494 12.25 -4.00 -48.33
N LYS A 495 12.72 -5.02 -47.61
CA LYS A 495 12.22 -6.40 -47.75
C LYS A 495 10.83 -6.58 -47.14
N ALA A 496 10.48 -5.82 -46.10
CA ALA A 496 9.17 -5.86 -45.47
C ALA A 496 8.08 -5.18 -46.31
N GLN A 497 8.43 -4.16 -47.12
CA GLN A 497 7.46 -3.34 -47.85
C GLN A 497 6.44 -4.12 -48.70
N PRO A 498 6.83 -5.13 -49.52
CA PRO A 498 5.86 -5.86 -50.34
C PRO A 498 4.81 -6.58 -49.50
N GLN A 499 5.22 -7.17 -48.37
CA GLN A 499 4.33 -7.87 -47.46
C GLN A 499 3.41 -6.88 -46.74
N LEU A 500 3.96 -5.76 -46.25
CA LEU A 500 3.19 -4.74 -45.54
C LEU A 500 2.15 -4.05 -46.43
N LYS A 501 2.47 -3.77 -47.70
CA LYS A 501 1.53 -3.15 -48.67
C LYS A 501 0.30 -4.00 -48.97
N THR A 502 0.35 -5.30 -48.69
CA THR A 502 -0.81 -6.20 -48.86
C THR A 502 -1.89 -5.94 -47.82
N ASP A 503 -1.53 -5.41 -46.64
CA ASP A 503 -2.47 -5.17 -45.55
C ASP A 503 -3.12 -3.76 -45.67
N PRO A 504 -4.47 -3.66 -45.58
CA PRO A 504 -5.16 -2.37 -45.58
C PRO A 504 -4.70 -1.41 -44.48
N ARG A 505 -4.24 -1.91 -43.32
CA ARG A 505 -3.74 -1.10 -42.20
C ARG A 505 -2.47 -0.32 -42.56
N PHE A 506 -1.65 -0.85 -43.47
CA PHE A 506 -0.47 -0.16 -43.98
C PHE A 506 -0.86 0.95 -44.96
N THR A 507 -1.73 0.62 -45.91
CA THR A 507 -2.12 1.53 -47.00
C THR A 507 -2.98 2.69 -46.48
N ASN A 508 -3.83 2.44 -45.49
CA ASN A 508 -4.72 3.44 -44.89
C ASN A 508 -4.15 4.09 -43.62
N SER A 509 -2.86 3.91 -43.34
CA SER A 509 -2.26 4.45 -42.12
C SER A 509 -2.26 6.00 -42.15
N PRO A 510 -2.72 6.67 -41.08
CA PRO A 510 -2.63 8.13 -40.97
C PRO A 510 -1.19 8.61 -40.69
N LEU A 511 -0.24 7.68 -40.49
CA LEU A 511 1.13 8.00 -40.10
C LEU A 511 2.01 8.38 -41.29
N PRO A 512 2.85 9.43 -41.14
CA PRO A 512 3.92 9.74 -42.08
C PRO A 512 4.93 8.59 -42.26
N LEU A 513 5.51 8.46 -43.46
CA LEU A 513 6.47 7.39 -43.79
C LEU A 513 7.67 7.33 -42.83
N ASN A 514 8.22 8.47 -42.42
CA ASN A 514 9.34 8.51 -41.47
C ASN A 514 8.95 7.91 -40.10
N ARG A 515 7.70 8.13 -39.66
CA ARG A 515 7.20 7.54 -38.41
C ARG A 515 6.98 6.04 -38.57
N GLN A 516 6.46 5.59 -39.70
CA GLN A 516 6.31 4.16 -40.00
C GLN A 516 7.67 3.43 -39.99
N VAL A 517 8.70 4.01 -40.62
CA VAL A 517 10.07 3.47 -40.63
C VAL A 517 10.65 3.41 -39.21
N HIS A 518 10.45 4.46 -38.41
CA HIS A 518 10.88 4.47 -37.01
C HIS A 518 10.22 3.34 -36.21
N LEU A 519 8.90 3.22 -36.27
CA LEU A 519 8.16 2.15 -35.56
C LEU A 519 8.58 0.76 -36.03
N PHE A 520 8.91 0.61 -37.30
CA PHE A 520 9.48 -0.62 -37.82
C PHE A 520 10.83 -0.95 -37.18
N HIS A 521 11.79 -0.02 -37.14
CA HIS A 521 13.07 -0.28 -36.48
C HIS A 521 12.91 -0.54 -34.99
N GLU A 522 12.05 0.19 -34.29
CA GLU A 522 11.72 -0.04 -32.89
C GLU A 522 11.15 -1.46 -32.65
N HIS A 523 10.27 -1.92 -33.54
CA HIS A 523 9.75 -3.29 -33.49
C HIS A 523 10.85 -4.33 -33.72
N ILE A 524 11.71 -4.11 -34.71
CA ILE A 524 12.85 -5.01 -35.00
C ILE A 524 13.81 -5.06 -33.83
N ASP A 525 14.18 -3.92 -33.23
CA ASP A 525 15.05 -3.84 -32.07
C ASP A 525 14.44 -4.58 -30.88
N ARG A 526 13.12 -4.47 -30.68
CA ARG A 526 12.40 -5.26 -29.67
C ARG A 526 12.46 -6.76 -29.94
N LEU A 527 12.33 -7.20 -31.20
CA LEU A 527 12.46 -8.62 -31.57
C LEU A 527 13.89 -9.12 -31.36
N ARG A 528 14.89 -8.34 -31.77
CA ARG A 528 16.32 -8.64 -31.55
C ARG A 528 16.63 -8.71 -30.07
N GLY A 529 16.19 -7.74 -29.28
CA GLY A 529 16.37 -7.71 -27.83
C GLY A 529 15.80 -8.95 -27.14
N LYS A 530 14.64 -9.46 -27.57
CA LYS A 530 14.09 -10.74 -27.06
C LYS A 530 14.99 -11.94 -27.39
N GLN A 531 15.55 -12.00 -28.60
CA GLN A 531 16.49 -13.07 -28.95
C GLN A 531 17.80 -12.95 -28.19
N ILE A 532 18.35 -11.73 -28.05
CA ILE A 532 19.56 -11.46 -27.27
C ILE A 532 19.35 -11.86 -25.81
N HIS A 533 18.21 -11.53 -25.20
CA HIS A 533 17.91 -11.95 -23.84
C HIS A 533 17.81 -13.48 -23.70
N SER A 534 17.20 -14.15 -24.68
CA SER A 534 17.18 -15.62 -24.72
C SER A 534 18.58 -16.21 -24.93
N LEU A 535 19.45 -15.53 -25.67
CA LEU A 535 20.84 -15.92 -25.88
C LEU A 535 21.66 -15.76 -24.59
N HIS A 536 21.52 -14.63 -23.89
CA HIS A 536 22.13 -14.40 -22.60
C HIS A 536 21.70 -15.45 -21.56
N ALA A 537 20.44 -15.88 -21.60
CA ALA A 537 19.99 -17.00 -20.77
C ALA A 537 20.72 -18.31 -21.10
N LEU A 538 20.96 -18.61 -22.39
CA LEU A 538 21.78 -19.76 -22.78
C LEU A 538 23.23 -19.60 -22.31
N PHE A 539 23.81 -18.41 -22.43
CA PHE A 539 25.13 -18.14 -21.89
C PHE A 539 25.19 -18.38 -20.39
N GLU A 540 24.23 -17.91 -19.60
CA GLU A 540 24.18 -18.15 -18.14
C GLU A 540 24.19 -19.65 -17.81
N THR A 541 23.48 -20.48 -18.61
CA THR A 541 23.45 -21.94 -18.39
C THR A 541 24.78 -22.64 -18.69
N HIS A 542 25.54 -22.14 -19.66
CA HIS A 542 26.80 -22.74 -20.09
C HIS A 542 28.04 -22.07 -19.46
N ALA A 543 27.89 -20.85 -18.93
CA ALA A 543 28.92 -20.04 -18.29
C ALA A 543 28.47 -19.56 -16.89
N PRO A 544 28.35 -20.48 -15.91
CA PRO A 544 27.93 -20.11 -14.56
C PRO A 544 28.94 -19.21 -13.85
N SER A 545 30.23 -19.29 -14.21
CA SER A 545 31.31 -18.49 -13.61
C SER A 545 31.75 -17.32 -14.51
N LEU A 546 32.17 -16.21 -13.88
CA LEU A 546 32.82 -15.08 -14.56
C LEU A 546 34.16 -15.44 -15.23
N ALA A 547 34.76 -16.56 -14.84
CA ALA A 547 36.02 -17.06 -15.42
C ALA A 547 35.84 -17.85 -16.72
N THR A 548 34.60 -18.09 -17.14
CA THR A 548 34.32 -18.96 -18.30
C THR A 548 34.77 -18.28 -19.59
N ASN A 549 35.62 -18.95 -20.36
CA ASN A 549 36.10 -18.45 -21.65
C ASN A 549 35.13 -18.84 -22.77
N PHE A 550 35.02 -18.01 -23.80
CA PHE A 550 34.15 -18.27 -24.96
C PHE A 550 34.43 -19.63 -25.62
N ASN A 551 35.71 -19.99 -25.78
CA ASN A 551 36.14 -21.26 -26.39
C ASN A 551 35.73 -22.51 -25.60
N SER A 552 35.31 -22.37 -24.33
CA SER A 552 34.84 -23.50 -23.51
C SER A 552 33.35 -23.79 -23.68
N LEU A 553 32.63 -22.91 -24.37
CA LEU A 553 31.20 -23.06 -24.63
C LEU A 553 30.93 -24.13 -25.70
N PRO A 554 29.76 -24.80 -25.66
CA PRO A 554 29.38 -25.73 -26.72
C PRO A 554 28.95 -24.96 -27.99
N LEU A 555 29.92 -24.45 -28.74
CA LEU A 555 29.71 -23.55 -29.88
C LEU A 555 28.78 -24.14 -30.95
N GLU A 556 28.90 -25.44 -31.27
CA GLU A 556 28.03 -26.10 -32.24
C GLU A 556 26.55 -26.10 -31.79
N ALA A 557 26.30 -26.40 -30.51
CA ALA A 557 24.96 -26.39 -29.94
C ALA A 557 24.39 -24.95 -29.90
N LEU A 558 25.22 -23.97 -29.53
CA LEU A 558 24.84 -22.57 -29.49
C LEU A 558 24.51 -22.03 -30.89
N LEU A 559 25.33 -22.32 -31.91
CA LEU A 559 25.08 -21.92 -33.30
C LEU A 559 23.79 -22.52 -33.85
N SER A 560 23.46 -23.75 -33.46
CA SER A 560 22.21 -24.41 -33.86
C SER A 560 20.97 -23.91 -33.09
N SER A 561 21.16 -23.13 -32.03
CA SER A 561 20.06 -22.68 -31.16
C SER A 561 19.15 -21.65 -31.85
N SER A 562 17.89 -21.59 -31.42
CA SER A 562 16.90 -20.64 -31.99
C SER A 562 17.33 -19.17 -31.90
N PRO A 563 17.92 -18.66 -30.79
CA PRO A 563 18.31 -17.26 -30.71
C PRO A 563 19.41 -16.88 -31.71
N VAL A 564 20.41 -17.74 -31.89
CA VAL A 564 21.57 -17.48 -32.76
C VAL A 564 21.17 -17.57 -34.23
N THR A 565 20.40 -18.60 -34.59
CA THR A 565 19.88 -18.76 -35.96
C THR A 565 18.94 -17.63 -36.37
N ARG A 566 18.09 -17.12 -35.47
CA ARG A 566 17.18 -15.99 -35.78
C ARG A 566 17.90 -14.64 -35.84
N LEU A 567 19.00 -14.49 -35.11
CA LEU A 567 19.84 -13.30 -35.16
C LEU A 567 20.86 -13.32 -36.30
N ASP A 568 21.03 -14.47 -36.96
CA ASP A 568 22.03 -14.69 -38.01
C ASP A 568 23.45 -14.33 -37.54
N TYR A 569 23.78 -14.79 -36.33
CA TYR A 569 25.11 -14.59 -35.75
C TYR A 569 26.07 -15.66 -36.26
N ASN A 570 27.21 -15.22 -36.77
CA ASN A 570 28.38 -16.07 -36.97
C ASN A 570 29.16 -16.21 -35.66
N ILE A 571 30.22 -17.03 -35.67
CA ILE A 571 31.05 -17.28 -34.49
C ILE A 571 31.62 -15.97 -33.94
N ASP A 572 32.16 -15.10 -34.82
CA ASP A 572 32.77 -13.82 -34.39
C ASP A 572 31.74 -12.90 -33.70
N ARG A 573 30.54 -12.74 -34.26
CA ARG A 573 29.48 -11.92 -33.62
C ARG A 573 28.96 -12.54 -32.33
N LEU A 574 28.95 -13.86 -32.25
CA LEU A 574 28.58 -14.58 -31.04
C LEU A 574 29.61 -14.35 -29.93
N GLU A 575 30.90 -14.34 -30.28
CA GLU A 575 32.00 -14.00 -29.38
C GLU A 575 31.89 -12.54 -28.91
N ASP A 576 31.70 -11.59 -29.82
CA ASP A 576 31.51 -10.17 -29.49
C ASP A 576 30.34 -9.96 -28.51
N GLU A 577 29.21 -10.64 -28.74
CA GLU A 577 28.03 -10.56 -27.86
C GLU A 577 28.29 -11.24 -26.51
N PHE A 578 28.98 -12.38 -26.49
CA PHE A 578 29.38 -13.04 -25.25
C PHE A 578 30.31 -12.16 -24.42
N ASP A 579 31.32 -11.56 -25.05
CA ASP A 579 32.26 -10.66 -24.39
C ASP A 579 31.57 -9.42 -23.85
N LYS A 580 30.61 -8.85 -24.60
CA LYS A 580 29.79 -7.74 -24.14
C LYS A 580 28.97 -8.15 -22.91
N TRP A 581 28.26 -9.27 -22.99
CA TRP A 581 27.46 -9.81 -21.89
C TRP A 581 28.32 -10.08 -20.64
N GLN A 582 29.51 -10.66 -20.82
CA GLN A 582 30.43 -10.96 -19.73
C GLN A 582 30.99 -9.67 -19.10
N ARG A 583 31.31 -8.64 -19.88
CA ARG A 583 31.71 -7.31 -19.36
C ARG A 583 30.61 -6.68 -18.51
N GLU A 584 29.37 -6.69 -19.00
CA GLU A 584 28.21 -6.16 -18.26
C GLU A 584 28.00 -6.93 -16.94
N ARG A 585 28.09 -8.26 -16.98
CA ARG A 585 27.96 -9.13 -15.81
C ARG A 585 29.08 -8.90 -14.80
N THR A 586 30.33 -8.77 -15.25
CA THR A 586 31.48 -8.44 -14.39
C THR A 586 31.32 -7.05 -13.76
N SER A 587 30.85 -6.06 -14.51
CA SER A 587 30.57 -4.72 -13.96
C SER A 587 29.47 -4.75 -12.90
N ALA A 588 28.37 -5.47 -13.16
CA ALA A 588 27.28 -5.62 -12.19
C ALA A 588 27.73 -6.37 -10.93
N ALA A 589 28.49 -7.45 -11.10
CA ALA A 589 29.07 -8.20 -9.99
C ALA A 589 30.03 -7.33 -9.17
N ARG A 590 30.77 -6.42 -9.82
CA ARG A 590 31.69 -5.50 -9.13
C ARG A 590 30.94 -4.49 -8.27
N VAL A 591 29.87 -3.89 -8.79
CA VAL A 591 29.00 -3.00 -8.00
C VAL A 591 28.42 -3.75 -6.80
N ALA A 592 27.95 -4.99 -7.01
CA ALA A 592 27.44 -5.81 -5.92
C ALA A 592 28.53 -6.14 -4.87
N PHE A 593 29.77 -6.39 -5.31
CA PHE A 593 30.91 -6.61 -4.42
C PHE A 593 31.23 -5.37 -3.58
N ASP A 594 31.23 -4.17 -4.17
CA ASP A 594 31.50 -2.93 -3.41
C ASP A 594 30.36 -2.66 -2.40
N GLN A 595 29.12 -2.88 -2.81
CA GLN A 595 27.96 -2.77 -1.91
C GLN A 595 28.08 -3.73 -0.71
N MET A 596 28.50 -4.98 -0.95
CA MET A 596 28.74 -5.97 0.10
C MET A 596 29.73 -5.49 1.16
N LEU A 597 30.82 -4.83 0.74
CA LEU A 597 31.83 -4.32 1.68
C LEU A 597 31.25 -3.27 2.61
N SER A 598 30.39 -2.38 2.09
CA SER A 598 29.72 -1.35 2.89
C SER A 598 28.61 -1.85 3.80
N GLU A 599 27.95 -2.95 3.42
CA GLU A 599 26.90 -3.59 4.24
C GLU A 599 27.48 -4.43 5.38
N ASN A 600 28.72 -4.91 5.22
CA ASN A 600 29.34 -5.79 6.20
C ASN A 600 29.85 -4.98 7.41
N SER A 601 29.12 -5.07 8.52
CA SER A 601 29.45 -4.34 9.76
C SER A 601 30.83 -4.67 10.32
N PHE A 602 31.36 -5.89 10.12
CA PHE A 602 32.70 -6.26 10.56
C PHE A 602 33.77 -5.54 9.73
N VAL A 603 33.64 -5.55 8.41
CA VAL A 603 34.56 -4.85 7.49
C VAL A 603 34.52 -3.34 7.73
N GLU A 604 33.31 -2.77 7.87
CA GLU A 604 33.13 -1.35 8.17
C GLU A 604 33.74 -0.95 9.51
N PHE A 605 33.42 -1.68 10.58
CA PHE A 605 33.86 -1.36 11.92
C PHE A 605 35.39 -1.44 12.06
N TRP A 606 35.98 -2.58 11.68
CA TRP A 606 37.42 -2.77 11.80
C TRP A 606 38.22 -1.97 10.76
N GLY A 607 37.65 -1.76 9.57
CA GLY A 607 38.24 -0.91 8.54
C GLY A 607 38.37 0.54 8.98
N ARG A 608 37.32 1.11 9.59
CA ARG A 608 37.36 2.48 10.15
C ARG A 608 38.26 2.56 11.38
N LEU A 609 38.16 1.59 12.30
CA LEU A 609 38.97 1.58 13.53
C LEU A 609 40.48 1.45 13.25
N GLY A 610 40.87 0.72 12.20
CA GLY A 610 42.24 0.64 11.72
C GLY A 610 42.85 1.99 11.30
N LYS A 611 42.02 2.96 10.86
CA LYS A 611 42.48 4.31 10.50
C LYS A 611 42.92 5.16 11.69
N ILE A 612 42.35 4.92 12.88
CA ILE A 612 42.75 5.60 14.14
C ILE A 612 44.20 5.25 14.52
N GLY A 613 44.72 4.10 14.05
CA GLY A 613 46.11 3.71 14.25
C GLY A 613 47.10 4.45 13.35
N THR A 614 46.66 4.95 12.19
CA THR A 614 47.51 5.55 11.15
C THR A 614 47.46 7.07 11.12
N GLU A 615 46.34 7.69 11.50
CA GLU A 615 46.30 9.13 11.77
C GLU A 615 47.06 9.40 13.05
N LYS A 616 48.30 9.88 12.92
CA LYS A 616 48.91 10.71 13.96
C LYS A 616 48.03 11.95 14.11
N LEU A 617 47.02 11.87 14.97
CA LEU A 617 46.44 13.05 15.56
C LEU A 617 47.58 13.76 16.29
N ASP A 618 47.89 14.97 15.85
CA ASP A 618 48.81 15.93 16.48
C ASP A 618 48.18 16.49 17.77
N GLY A 619 47.74 15.57 18.63
CA GLY A 619 47.00 15.79 19.84
C GLY A 619 47.02 14.48 20.61
N GLY A 620 48.02 14.33 21.47
CA GLY A 620 48.24 13.13 22.25
C GLY A 620 46.98 12.70 23.01
N LEU A 621 46.62 11.43 22.87
CA LEU A 621 45.77 10.74 23.84
C LEU A 621 46.54 10.67 25.16
N LYS A 622 46.28 11.62 26.07
CA LYS A 622 46.38 11.35 27.49
C LYS A 622 45.06 10.72 27.90
N ILE A 623 45.07 9.39 28.00
CA ILE A 623 44.11 8.69 28.85
C ILE A 623 44.67 8.91 30.25
N GLU A 624 44.00 9.72 31.07
CA GLU A 624 44.41 9.91 32.46
C GLU A 624 44.20 8.59 33.21
N ASP A 625 45.30 8.09 33.77
CA ASP A 625 45.45 6.83 34.51
C ASP A 625 44.90 6.91 35.95
N ASP A 626 43.84 7.69 36.20
CA ASP A 626 43.35 7.89 37.56
C ASP A 626 41.94 7.30 37.76
N ASP A 627 41.97 6.16 38.46
CA ASP A 627 40.98 5.72 39.46
C ASP A 627 39.89 4.74 39.03
N ILE A 628 40.22 3.45 38.83
CA ILE A 628 39.34 2.32 39.20
C ILE A 628 40.18 1.17 39.77
N GLY A 629 39.81 0.77 40.99
CA GLY A 629 40.48 -0.23 41.82
C GLY A 629 40.49 -1.68 41.34
N GLU A 630 41.17 -2.48 42.16
CA GLU A 630 41.45 -3.91 42.02
C GLU A 630 40.23 -4.74 41.56
N GLY A 631 40.30 -5.18 40.31
CA GLY A 631 39.47 -6.21 39.72
C GLY A 631 40.04 -6.55 38.35
N GLU A 632 40.67 -7.72 38.22
CA GLU A 632 41.22 -8.26 36.95
C GLU A 632 40.10 -8.55 35.93
N GLU A 633 39.46 -7.52 35.40
CA GLU A 633 38.81 -7.59 34.10
C GLU A 633 39.81 -7.07 33.06
N GLU A 634 40.35 -8.00 32.28
CA GLU A 634 41.23 -7.74 31.15
C GLU A 634 40.53 -6.78 30.16
N LYS A 635 40.72 -5.47 30.35
CA LYS A 635 40.22 -4.42 29.46
C LYS A 635 40.96 -4.55 28.12
N VAL A 636 40.39 -5.31 27.20
CA VAL A 636 40.99 -5.51 25.87
C VAL A 636 40.90 -4.20 25.10
N ASP A 637 42.04 -3.54 24.91
CA ASP A 637 42.15 -2.29 24.16
C ASP A 637 41.74 -2.53 22.69
N MET A 638 40.60 -1.96 22.29
CA MET A 638 40.07 -2.09 20.93
C MET A 638 41.05 -1.59 19.86
N LYS A 639 41.96 -0.67 20.22
CA LYS A 639 43.01 -0.17 19.31
C LYS A 639 44.12 -1.20 19.09
N VAL A 640 44.40 -2.04 20.09
CA VAL A 640 45.35 -3.16 19.98
C VAL A 640 44.74 -4.28 19.14
N LEU A 641 43.46 -4.62 19.37
CA LEU A 641 42.72 -5.55 18.53
C LEU A 641 42.66 -5.10 17.06
N ALA A 642 42.40 -3.82 16.79
CA ALA A 642 42.31 -3.30 15.43
C ALA A 642 43.63 -3.33 14.66
N LYS A 643 44.77 -3.28 15.34
CA LYS A 643 46.09 -3.49 14.73
C LYS A 643 46.36 -4.96 14.37
N ASN A 644 45.65 -5.88 15.04
CA ASN A 644 45.80 -7.32 14.86
C ASN A 644 44.81 -7.90 13.84
N VAL A 645 43.71 -7.22 13.54
CA VAL A 645 42.77 -7.62 12.48
C VAL A 645 43.40 -7.33 11.12
N ASP A 646 43.78 -8.40 10.42
CA ASP A 646 44.33 -8.32 9.07
C ASP A 646 43.25 -8.49 8.01
N ILE A 647 43.64 -8.31 6.75
CA ILE A 647 42.75 -8.52 5.61
C ILE A 647 42.30 -9.98 5.54
N GLY A 648 43.13 -10.93 5.95
CA GLY A 648 42.78 -12.35 6.01
C GLY A 648 41.60 -12.64 6.94
N ASP A 649 41.46 -11.92 8.05
CA ASP A 649 40.30 -12.01 8.93
C ASP A 649 39.04 -11.45 8.29
N MET A 650 39.15 -10.35 7.54
CA MET A 650 38.03 -9.81 6.75
C MET A 650 37.61 -10.79 5.65
N GLU A 651 38.56 -11.43 4.95
CA GLU A 651 38.27 -12.48 3.97
C GLU A 651 37.58 -13.69 4.58
N LYS A 652 37.97 -14.12 5.80
CA LYS A 652 37.30 -15.21 6.52
C LYS A 652 35.84 -14.90 6.83
N VAL A 653 35.49 -13.64 7.05
CA VAL A 653 34.10 -13.20 7.27
C VAL A 653 33.34 -13.17 5.94
N LEU A 654 33.98 -12.72 4.86
CA LEU A 654 33.35 -12.58 3.54
C LEU A 654 33.25 -13.88 2.73
N LYS A 655 34.00 -14.93 3.09
CA LYS A 655 34.13 -16.18 2.31
C LYS A 655 32.82 -16.93 1.98
N TYR A 656 31.73 -16.64 2.69
CA TYR A 656 30.42 -17.27 2.45
C TYR A 656 29.45 -16.37 1.68
N ASP A 657 29.79 -15.10 1.44
CA ASP A 657 28.96 -14.21 0.63
C ASP A 657 29.13 -14.56 -0.85
N ARG A 658 28.00 -14.80 -1.54
CA ARG A 658 27.99 -15.13 -2.96
C ARG A 658 28.71 -14.06 -3.79
N ARG A 659 28.56 -12.77 -3.45
CA ARG A 659 29.16 -11.64 -4.16
C ARG A 659 30.69 -11.64 -4.04
N TYR A 660 31.21 -12.10 -2.91
CA TYR A 660 32.65 -12.32 -2.72
C TYR A 660 33.15 -13.54 -3.53
N ILE A 661 32.41 -14.65 -3.47
CA ILE A 661 32.73 -15.92 -4.18
C ILE A 661 32.74 -15.76 -5.71
N MET A 662 31.91 -14.87 -6.28
CA MET A 662 31.88 -14.61 -7.73
C MET A 662 33.26 -14.26 -8.32
N PHE A 663 34.16 -13.71 -7.51
CA PHE A 663 35.51 -13.30 -7.91
C PHE A 663 36.62 -14.28 -7.46
N ASP A 664 36.29 -15.52 -7.09
CA ASP A 664 37.27 -16.53 -6.67
C ASP A 664 38.35 -16.85 -7.72
N HIS A 665 38.06 -16.59 -8.99
CA HIS A 665 38.99 -16.77 -10.10
C HIS A 665 40.07 -15.66 -10.18
N VAL A 666 39.87 -14.54 -9.48
CA VAL A 666 40.81 -13.40 -9.43
C VAL A 666 41.03 -12.94 -7.97
N PRO A 667 41.58 -13.82 -7.10
CA PRO A 667 41.70 -13.54 -5.67
C PRO A 667 42.57 -12.31 -5.37
N GLU A 668 43.68 -12.14 -6.08
CA GLU A 668 44.58 -10.97 -5.94
C GLU A 668 43.87 -9.65 -6.25
N GLN A 669 42.99 -9.67 -7.26
CA GLN A 669 42.26 -8.47 -7.69
C GLN A 669 41.18 -8.10 -6.67
N ARG A 670 40.52 -9.11 -6.09
CA ARG A 670 39.54 -8.94 -5.01
C ARG A 670 40.18 -8.39 -3.74
N GLU A 671 41.33 -8.93 -3.35
CA GLU A 671 42.10 -8.41 -2.21
C GLU A 671 42.51 -6.95 -2.45
N ARG A 672 42.95 -6.62 -3.67
CA ARG A 672 43.27 -5.24 -4.05
C ARG A 672 42.07 -4.31 -3.94
N TRP A 673 40.87 -4.74 -4.34
CA TRP A 673 39.65 -3.94 -4.19
C TRP A 673 39.26 -3.76 -2.73
N LEU A 674 39.40 -4.80 -1.91
CA LEU A 674 39.20 -4.71 -0.46
C LEU A 674 40.19 -3.71 0.16
N ARG A 675 41.47 -3.76 -0.22
CA ARG A 675 42.48 -2.78 0.21
C ARG A 675 42.11 -1.35 -0.19
N ASP A 676 41.69 -1.16 -1.44
CA ASP A 676 41.28 0.15 -1.96
C ASP A 676 40.06 0.70 -1.20
N TYR A 677 39.05 -0.14 -0.98
CA TYR A 677 37.87 0.19 -0.18
C TYR A 677 38.25 0.63 1.24
N LEU A 678 39.04 -0.17 1.95
CA LEU A 678 39.53 0.15 3.29
C LEU A 678 40.37 1.43 3.29
N SER A 679 41.08 1.72 2.19
CA SER A 679 41.88 2.94 2.07
C SER A 679 41.00 4.20 2.03
N GLN A 680 39.80 4.11 1.48
CA GLN A 680 38.84 5.20 1.31
C GLN A 680 37.94 5.43 2.54
N LEU A 681 37.88 4.48 3.47
CA LEU A 681 37.16 4.65 4.73
C LEU A 681 37.78 5.77 5.60
N THR A 682 36.92 6.61 6.17
CA THR A 682 37.33 7.64 7.12
C THR A 682 37.43 7.08 8.54
N ALA A 683 38.28 7.67 9.38
CA ALA A 683 38.28 7.38 10.81
C ALA A 683 36.86 7.59 11.41
N PRO A 684 36.44 6.77 12.38
CA PRO A 684 35.15 6.95 13.03
C PRO A 684 35.14 8.30 13.75
N LYS A 685 34.03 9.04 13.65
CA LYS A 685 33.87 10.33 14.31
C LYS A 685 33.90 10.11 15.82
N LEU A 686 35.02 10.46 16.47
CA LEU A 686 35.14 10.49 17.92
C LEU A 686 34.33 11.69 18.41
N SER A 687 33.27 11.45 19.19
CA SER A 687 32.52 12.52 19.84
C SER A 687 33.42 13.19 20.89
N VAL A 688 33.90 14.39 20.60
CA VAL A 688 34.69 15.20 21.53
C VAL A 688 33.72 15.78 22.57
N HIS A 689 33.64 15.18 23.77
CA HIS A 689 33.12 15.89 24.94
C HIS A 689 34.21 16.86 25.41
N VAL A 690 34.05 18.14 25.11
CA VAL A 690 34.85 19.22 25.72
C VAL A 690 34.23 19.48 27.09
N SER A 691 34.90 19.02 28.15
CA SER A 691 34.54 19.35 29.52
C SER A 691 34.74 20.86 29.74
N GLY A 692 33.64 21.58 29.93
CA GLY A 692 33.61 22.97 30.41
C GLY A 692 33.49 23.03 31.92
#